data_AF-A0A920CC39-F1
#
_entry.id   AF-A0A920CC39-F1
#
_cell.length_a   1.000
_cell.length_b   1.000
_cell.length_c   1.000
_cell.angle_alpha   90.00
_cell.angle_beta   90.00
_cell.angle_gamma   90.00
#
_symmetry.space_group_name_H-M   'P 1'
#
loop_
_entity.id
_entity.type
_entity.pdbx_description
1 polymer ?
#
loop_
_entity_poly.entity_id
_entity_poly.type
_entity_poly.pdbx_seq_one_letter_code
_entity_poly.pdbx_strand_id
1 'polypeptide(L)'
;MMERVLERFAAGYAADQDKLSGKGDDQSSIHYPAVFLFIGDKSAEAIEPMMRINHKKWDNSAGVMYFHVGTGSAPGGTTPGPANRQAGKPVSAQGGIREPGADEASGSALLRVSRFTIDAGPAGNDPKTFRKALYHSFYRNEEQLYGLNRALRQLSYNIADYGRLYSSFDRIHLSVITRVDDPLNVFIPEISLLAQSIFAQSFKSVQMDLYALISERDQMESFGYGSSAGVAFLRELEVMQGSDYRFSAKLHVTEDGLSIPVTHQPAPLFDLVYVLSDKNERGITAAHGMQDNYEIICHVSLLKNRKQKEGHYDLNAGGYNNTSFKNNVMTESGRQGYVSAGFSRVKRPNESIALAVLYHFYGGLLSRMKNVPEWGLKEKMSFFGLDPAAISGQAERMVPDGDKIAEMTGMMTHPVSYGSLKRMTLRDAEEALFGGGCEAYFQSNYVQETEQRLKEQQTGEGLRERIRRRLREQSAVGMFGIALWTDEKNGGSVLEAVRSRIRDLAGHLEAEKAELASYYDERVENQPFPKRPLMEKHNVRSFIRFFFETVYRRKLELLLLETELKLYRRYEAELAQIHAEYKQKALELSGLQEMLLHAARASIREADDYIGQNIMEYYGVVTEELMRELEARRGDGVFFGERYMGSLAELLDEGRERLLLRLIEVCRQELLESEAFDQTFEEELLNRANVTTEYGNRQVLSKEELFKKLYRTLEEHAVINLRLLEYTQEHRYEEKYFFGDAESEFIRYAAGADETSRIYKLGVVHEKRSSGVEKLNLMGGFHLEDLMYYRNGKMYYETYVQNGYEFHGIEAERLPELK
;
A
#
# COMPACT_ATOMS: atom_id res chain seq x y z
N MET A 1 -8.41 -2.21 -5.28
CA MET A 1 -7.77 -1.23 -6.19
C MET A 1 -7.17 -0.07 -5.42
N MET A 2 -7.94 0.62 -4.56
CA MET A 2 -7.43 1.70 -3.69
C MET A 2 -6.31 1.26 -2.72
N GLU A 3 -6.38 0.05 -2.13
CA GLU A 3 -5.27 -0.49 -1.30
C GLU A 3 -3.96 -0.59 -2.09
N ARG A 4 -4.01 -1.08 -3.34
CA ARG A 4 -2.83 -1.11 -4.23
C ARG A 4 -2.29 0.28 -4.57
N VAL A 5 -3.14 1.31 -4.61
CA VAL A 5 -2.71 2.69 -4.83
C VAL A 5 -1.95 3.21 -3.60
N LEU A 6 -2.44 2.91 -2.39
CA LEU A 6 -1.77 3.25 -1.14
C LEU A 6 -0.44 2.51 -0.97
N GLU A 7 -0.41 1.21 -1.26
CA GLU A 7 0.82 0.40 -1.25
C GLU A 7 1.87 0.98 -2.21
N ARG A 8 1.46 1.32 -3.45
CA ARG A 8 2.37 1.94 -4.43
C ARG A 8 2.87 3.31 -4.00
N PHE A 9 2.02 4.13 -3.39
CA PHE A 9 2.41 5.43 -2.85
C PHE A 9 3.43 5.27 -1.72
N ALA A 10 3.15 4.41 -0.75
CA ALA A 10 4.03 4.16 0.40
C ALA A 10 5.38 3.60 -0.06
N ALA A 11 5.37 2.57 -0.93
CA ALA A 11 6.58 1.98 -1.49
C ALA A 11 7.37 2.97 -2.36
N GLY A 12 6.66 3.82 -3.13
CA GLY A 12 7.28 4.88 -3.94
C GLY A 12 8.01 5.91 -3.08
N TYR A 13 7.37 6.40 -2.02
CA TYR A 13 8.00 7.32 -1.08
C TYR A 13 9.20 6.69 -0.37
N ALA A 14 9.08 5.45 0.09
CA ALA A 14 10.19 4.73 0.71
C ALA A 14 11.38 4.57 -0.25
N ALA A 15 11.12 4.25 -1.53
CA ALA A 15 12.16 4.14 -2.55
C ALA A 15 12.83 5.48 -2.86
N ASP A 16 12.09 6.59 -2.87
CA ASP A 16 12.65 7.92 -3.09
C ASP A 16 13.53 8.36 -1.91
N GLN A 17 13.10 8.10 -0.67
CA GLN A 17 13.91 8.36 0.52
C GLN A 17 15.21 7.54 0.52
N ASP A 18 15.13 6.27 0.13
CA ASP A 18 16.30 5.41 -0.04
C ASP A 18 17.28 5.92 -1.11
N LYS A 19 16.75 6.53 -2.19
CA LYS A 19 17.57 7.13 -3.27
C LYS A 19 18.15 8.50 -2.91
N LEU A 20 17.38 9.35 -2.22
CA LEU A 20 17.83 10.67 -1.77
C LEU A 20 18.98 10.56 -0.78
N SER A 21 18.93 9.53 0.07
CA SER A 21 20.04 9.12 0.92
C SER A 21 21.34 8.78 0.15
N GLY A 22 21.25 8.41 -1.13
CA GLY A 22 22.37 7.96 -1.96
C GLY A 22 22.94 9.01 -2.92
N LYS A 23 22.58 10.30 -2.78
CA LYS A 23 23.12 11.38 -3.65
C LYS A 23 24.55 11.81 -3.29
N GLY A 24 25.12 11.28 -2.20
CA GLY A 24 26.57 11.25 -1.98
C GLY A 24 27.16 10.00 -2.63
N ASP A 25 28.34 10.14 -3.23
CA ASP A 25 29.12 9.15 -4.03
C ASP A 25 29.59 7.90 -3.23
N ASP A 26 28.73 7.34 -2.38
CA ASP A 26 29.07 6.43 -1.28
C ASP A 26 28.10 5.24 -1.09
N GLN A 27 27.32 4.85 -2.11
CA GLN A 27 26.78 3.48 -2.13
C GLN A 27 27.93 2.48 -2.38
N SER A 28 27.78 1.25 -1.91
CA SER A 28 28.87 0.26 -1.94
C SER A 28 29.01 -0.32 -3.36
N SER A 29 30.09 0.05 -4.06
CA SER A 29 30.46 -0.53 -5.35
C SER A 29 31.28 -1.82 -5.20
N ILE A 30 30.97 -2.83 -6.03
CA ILE A 30 31.78 -4.06 -6.10
C ILE A 30 33.08 -3.81 -6.84
N HIS A 31 34.19 -4.32 -6.29
CA HIS A 31 35.53 -4.11 -6.80
C HIS A 31 35.88 -5.08 -7.94
N TYR A 32 35.50 -6.34 -7.78
CA TYR A 32 35.71 -7.44 -8.71
C TYR A 32 34.36 -7.97 -9.26
N PRO A 33 34.34 -8.64 -10.42
CA PRO A 33 33.16 -9.37 -10.89
C PRO A 33 32.62 -10.39 -9.87
N ALA A 34 31.29 -10.46 -9.76
CA ALA A 34 30.58 -11.37 -8.86
C ALA A 34 29.53 -12.19 -9.62
N VAL A 35 29.55 -13.50 -9.41
CA VAL A 35 28.63 -14.46 -10.02
C VAL A 35 27.92 -15.24 -8.93
N PHE A 36 26.59 -15.24 -8.95
CA PHE A 36 25.76 -16.10 -8.13
C PHE A 36 25.32 -17.32 -8.95
N LEU A 37 25.82 -18.50 -8.57
CA LEU A 37 25.55 -19.78 -9.20
C LEU A 37 24.56 -20.57 -8.36
N PHE A 38 23.30 -20.64 -8.81
CA PHE A 38 22.22 -21.37 -8.16
C PHE A 38 22.15 -22.78 -8.74
N ILE A 39 22.28 -23.80 -7.90
CA ILE A 39 22.17 -25.21 -8.29
C ILE A 39 20.94 -25.78 -7.57
N GLY A 40 20.03 -26.38 -8.33
CA GLY A 40 18.78 -26.93 -7.80
C GLY A 40 17.52 -26.16 -8.21
N ASP A 41 16.39 -26.84 -8.27
CA ASP A 41 15.10 -26.21 -8.54
C ASP A 41 14.61 -25.43 -7.32
N LYS A 42 14.91 -25.91 -6.12
CA LYS A 42 14.52 -25.25 -4.86
C LYS A 42 15.36 -24.01 -4.56
N SER A 43 16.53 -23.83 -5.18
CA SER A 43 17.32 -22.60 -5.04
C SER A 43 16.86 -21.48 -5.99
N ALA A 44 15.96 -21.77 -6.94
CA ALA A 44 15.45 -20.78 -7.88
C ALA A 44 14.65 -19.65 -7.20
N GLU A 45 14.01 -19.92 -6.07
CA GLU A 45 13.24 -18.94 -5.29
C GLU A 45 14.11 -17.80 -4.73
N ALA A 46 15.43 -18.04 -4.57
CA ALA A 46 16.37 -17.06 -4.05
C ALA A 46 16.80 -16.00 -5.09
N ILE A 47 16.65 -16.29 -6.39
CA ILE A 47 17.23 -15.47 -7.47
C ILE A 47 16.61 -14.07 -7.49
N GLU A 48 15.29 -13.97 -7.57
CA GLU A 48 14.60 -12.69 -7.67
C GLU A 48 14.76 -11.81 -6.41
N PRO A 49 14.59 -12.33 -5.19
CA PRO A 49 14.89 -11.58 -3.97
C PRO A 49 16.32 -11.03 -3.93
N MET A 50 17.33 -11.86 -4.24
CA MET A 50 18.73 -11.43 -4.24
C MET A 50 19.04 -10.39 -5.31
N MET A 51 18.43 -10.50 -6.50
CA MET A 51 18.51 -9.47 -7.54
C MET A 51 17.97 -8.12 -7.06
N ARG A 52 16.80 -8.13 -6.40
CA ARG A 52 16.21 -6.91 -5.86
C ARG A 52 17.08 -6.29 -4.75
N ILE A 53 17.65 -7.11 -3.87
CA ILE A 53 18.56 -6.64 -2.80
C ILE A 53 19.80 -5.99 -3.41
N ASN A 54 20.51 -6.68 -4.31
CA ASN A 54 21.71 -6.15 -4.94
C ASN A 54 21.44 -4.90 -5.77
N HIS A 55 20.32 -4.85 -6.51
CA HIS A 55 19.95 -3.68 -7.29
C HIS A 55 19.69 -2.44 -6.42
N LYS A 56 19.14 -2.63 -5.22
CA LYS A 56 18.92 -1.55 -4.25
C LYS A 56 20.21 -1.09 -3.57
N LYS A 57 21.16 -2.00 -3.34
CA LYS A 57 22.33 -1.74 -2.47
C LYS A 57 23.63 -1.45 -3.22
N TRP A 58 23.81 -1.93 -4.45
CA TRP A 58 25.09 -1.83 -5.17
C TRP A 58 24.96 -0.92 -6.41
N ASP A 59 25.80 0.10 -6.50
CA ASP A 59 25.83 1.06 -7.62
C ASP A 59 26.05 0.37 -8.97
N ASN A 60 27.03 -0.52 -9.02
CA ASN A 60 27.37 -1.32 -10.19
C ASN A 60 26.68 -2.70 -10.18
N SER A 61 25.47 -2.79 -9.60
CA SER A 61 24.62 -4.00 -9.63
C SER A 61 24.35 -4.53 -11.04
N ALA A 62 24.49 -3.70 -12.07
CA ALA A 62 24.42 -4.11 -13.47
C ALA A 62 25.54 -5.10 -13.88
N GLY A 63 26.67 -5.11 -13.17
CA GLY A 63 27.76 -6.06 -13.34
C GLY A 63 27.63 -7.35 -12.52
N VAL A 64 26.49 -7.63 -11.90
CA VAL A 64 26.28 -8.87 -11.14
C VAL A 64 25.58 -9.88 -12.03
N MET A 65 26.14 -11.08 -12.11
CA MET A 65 25.59 -12.15 -12.94
C MET A 65 24.91 -13.23 -12.10
N TYR A 66 23.78 -13.72 -12.60
CA TYR A 66 22.99 -14.77 -11.97
C TYR A 66 22.88 -15.95 -12.94
N PHE A 67 23.35 -17.11 -12.51
CA PHE A 67 23.32 -18.34 -13.31
C PHE A 67 22.58 -19.43 -12.54
N HIS A 68 21.56 -20.03 -13.14
CA HIS A 68 20.77 -21.08 -12.50
C HIS A 68 20.82 -22.37 -13.29
N VAL A 69 21.06 -23.47 -12.58
CA VAL A 69 21.05 -24.83 -13.11
C VAL A 69 19.95 -25.62 -12.40
N GLY A 70 18.91 -26.00 -13.15
CA GLY A 70 17.73 -26.71 -12.65
C GLY A 70 17.18 -27.73 -13.64
N THR A 71 16.09 -28.43 -13.31
CA THR A 71 15.39 -29.34 -14.25
C THR A 71 14.32 -28.64 -15.10
N GLY A 72 14.00 -27.38 -14.80
CA GLY A 72 12.94 -26.63 -15.47
C GLY A 72 11.54 -26.87 -14.88
N SER A 73 11.43 -27.70 -13.85
CA SER A 73 10.22 -27.87 -13.05
C SER A 73 10.12 -26.70 -12.06
N ALA A 74 9.41 -25.63 -12.41
CA ALA A 74 9.18 -24.53 -11.48
C ALA A 74 8.46 -25.05 -10.22
N PRO A 75 8.84 -24.61 -9.00
CA PRO A 75 8.08 -24.90 -7.80
C PRO A 75 6.77 -24.09 -7.87
N GLY A 76 5.65 -24.80 -8.09
CA GLY A 76 4.32 -24.20 -8.19
C GLY A 76 3.78 -24.16 -9.63
N GLY A 77 2.82 -25.03 -9.92
CA GLY A 77 2.22 -25.18 -11.23
C GLY A 77 1.57 -23.91 -11.76
N THR A 78 2.20 -23.30 -12.76
CA THR A 78 1.49 -22.72 -13.90
C THR A 78 2.15 -23.26 -15.16
N THR A 79 1.40 -24.09 -15.88
CA THR A 79 1.79 -24.72 -17.15
C THR A 79 2.44 -23.73 -18.12
N PRO A 80 3.69 -23.96 -18.55
CA PRO A 80 4.21 -23.31 -19.73
C PRO A 80 3.55 -23.97 -20.96
N GLY A 81 2.90 -23.16 -21.79
CA GLY A 81 2.39 -23.61 -23.10
C GLY A 81 3.51 -24.18 -23.98
N PRO A 82 3.17 -25.02 -24.98
CA PRO A 82 4.14 -25.87 -25.66
C PRO A 82 5.18 -25.03 -26.43
N ALA A 83 6.43 -25.46 -26.28
CA ALA A 83 7.59 -24.93 -26.97
C ALA A 83 7.38 -24.84 -28.49
N ASN A 84 7.46 -23.63 -29.05
CA ASN A 84 7.51 -23.42 -30.47
C ASN A 84 8.95 -23.66 -30.96
N ARG A 85 9.22 -24.87 -31.46
CA ARG A 85 10.37 -25.15 -32.33
C ARG A 85 10.13 -24.44 -33.66
N GLN A 86 10.79 -23.31 -33.91
CA GLN A 86 11.02 -22.86 -35.28
C GLN A 86 12.30 -22.03 -35.41
N ALA A 87 13.19 -22.56 -36.25
CA ALA A 87 14.36 -21.87 -36.76
C ALA A 87 13.96 -20.78 -37.76
N GLY A 88 14.71 -19.67 -37.78
CA GLY A 88 14.92 -18.88 -38.98
C GLY A 88 14.18 -17.54 -39.12
N LYS A 89 15.00 -16.48 -39.06
CA LYS A 89 14.89 -15.12 -39.66
C LYS A 89 14.41 -13.95 -38.77
N PRO A 90 15.12 -12.80 -38.84
CA PRO A 90 14.74 -11.57 -38.15
C PRO A 90 13.69 -10.82 -38.98
N VAL A 91 12.63 -10.35 -38.32
CA VAL A 91 11.67 -9.42 -38.92
C VAL A 91 11.84 -8.06 -38.25
N SER A 92 12.31 -7.11 -39.04
CA SER A 92 12.29 -5.68 -38.77
C SER A 92 10.92 -5.07 -39.10
N ALA A 93 10.33 -4.30 -38.17
CA ALA A 93 9.35 -3.23 -38.43
C ALA A 93 9.15 -2.43 -37.12
N GLN A 94 9.62 -1.19 -37.03
CA GLN A 94 8.92 0.06 -37.37
C GLN A 94 7.79 0.47 -36.40
N GLY A 95 8.07 1.55 -35.64
CA GLY A 95 7.19 2.73 -35.57
C GLY A 95 5.97 2.66 -34.65
N GLY A 96 6.15 3.01 -33.38
CA GLY A 96 5.06 3.39 -32.48
C GLY A 96 5.61 4.19 -31.30
N ILE A 97 5.24 5.48 -31.22
CA ILE A 97 5.57 6.39 -30.12
C ILE A 97 4.98 5.81 -28.83
N ARG A 98 5.83 5.49 -27.85
CA ARG A 98 5.46 4.89 -26.56
C ARG A 98 6.18 5.64 -25.44
N GLU A 99 5.41 6.01 -24.42
CA GLU A 99 5.82 6.86 -23.28
C GLU A 99 6.97 6.24 -22.45
N PRO A 100 7.90 7.05 -21.93
CA PRO A 100 9.03 6.57 -21.15
C PRO A 100 8.66 6.44 -19.67
N GLY A 101 8.65 5.23 -19.14
CA GLY A 101 8.62 5.02 -17.68
C GLY A 101 7.80 3.83 -17.19
N ALA A 102 8.25 2.60 -17.48
CA ALA A 102 7.99 1.40 -16.65
C ALA A 102 8.62 0.13 -17.26
N ASP A 103 8.66 0.02 -18.59
CA ASP A 103 9.00 -1.24 -19.26
C ASP A 103 10.52 -1.47 -19.51
N GLU A 104 11.36 -0.44 -19.39
CA GLU A 104 12.81 -0.60 -19.59
C GLU A 104 13.50 -1.42 -18.47
N ALA A 105 12.95 -1.41 -17.25
CA ALA A 105 13.50 -2.17 -16.13
C ALA A 105 13.30 -3.69 -16.30
N SER A 106 12.15 -4.11 -16.85
CA SER A 106 11.81 -5.53 -17.04
C SER A 106 12.58 -6.16 -18.21
N GLY A 107 12.84 -5.40 -19.29
CA GLY A 107 13.64 -5.88 -20.44
C GLY A 107 15.13 -6.05 -20.10
N SER A 108 15.69 -5.18 -19.26
CA SER A 108 17.07 -5.27 -18.77
C SER A 108 17.28 -6.40 -17.75
N ALA A 109 16.27 -6.70 -16.92
CA ALA A 109 16.36 -7.78 -15.92
C ALA A 109 16.40 -9.18 -16.54
N LEU A 110 15.70 -9.40 -17.66
CA LEU A 110 15.66 -10.68 -18.40
C LEU A 110 17.00 -11.07 -19.05
N LEU A 111 17.90 -10.12 -19.29
CA LEU A 111 19.24 -10.37 -19.85
C LEU A 111 20.28 -10.80 -18.80
N ARG A 112 19.97 -10.69 -17.48
CA ARG A 112 20.95 -10.90 -16.39
C ARG A 112 20.87 -12.28 -15.72
N VAL A 113 19.80 -13.02 -15.96
CA VAL A 113 19.61 -14.38 -15.44
C VAL A 113 19.78 -15.37 -16.57
N SER A 114 20.88 -16.10 -16.54
CA SER A 114 21.11 -17.22 -17.45
C SER A 114 20.61 -18.50 -16.79
N ARG A 115 19.73 -19.25 -17.47
CA ARG A 115 19.22 -20.53 -16.97
C ARG A 115 19.67 -21.67 -17.87
N PHE A 116 20.14 -22.74 -17.25
CA PHE A 116 20.45 -23.99 -17.91
C PHE A 116 19.60 -25.12 -17.33
N THR A 117 18.94 -25.86 -18.21
CA THR A 117 18.08 -26.98 -17.82
C THR A 117 18.83 -28.30 -18.00
N ILE A 118 19.04 -29.02 -16.91
CA ILE A 118 19.50 -30.42 -16.95
C ILE A 118 18.27 -31.28 -17.26
N ASP A 119 18.33 -32.04 -18.35
CA ASP A 119 17.30 -33.01 -18.64
C ASP A 119 17.54 -34.26 -17.77
N ALA A 120 16.61 -34.50 -16.84
CA ALA A 120 16.65 -35.63 -15.92
C ALA A 120 16.53 -37.00 -16.64
N GLY A 121 16.16 -37.04 -17.92
CA GLY A 121 15.90 -38.27 -18.67
C GLY A 121 14.75 -39.09 -18.06
N PRO A 122 14.55 -40.36 -18.47
CA PRO A 122 13.59 -41.28 -17.85
C PRO A 122 14.04 -41.78 -16.46
N ALA A 123 14.86 -41.01 -15.72
CA ALA A 123 15.29 -41.32 -14.36
C ALA A 123 14.15 -41.26 -13.31
N GLY A 124 12.90 -41.05 -13.74
CA GLY A 124 11.77 -40.63 -12.92
C GLY A 124 10.77 -41.70 -12.47
N ASN A 125 11.07 -42.99 -12.50
CA ASN A 125 10.07 -44.00 -12.08
C ASN A 125 10.28 -44.57 -10.67
N ASP A 126 11.49 -44.53 -10.09
CA ASP A 126 11.73 -45.02 -8.74
C ASP A 126 12.22 -43.89 -7.80
N PRO A 127 11.39 -43.44 -6.84
CA PRO A 127 11.80 -42.42 -5.88
C PRO A 127 12.97 -42.86 -5.00
N LYS A 128 13.27 -44.17 -4.91
CA LYS A 128 14.36 -44.68 -4.09
C LYS A 128 15.76 -44.40 -4.65
N THR A 129 15.90 -44.33 -5.96
CA THR A 129 17.21 -44.20 -6.63
C THR A 129 17.36 -42.91 -7.43
N PHE A 130 16.39 -42.00 -7.30
CA PHE A 130 16.29 -40.77 -8.10
C PHE A 130 17.59 -39.94 -8.11
N ARG A 131 18.16 -39.62 -6.94
CA ARG A 131 19.36 -38.77 -6.82
C ARG A 131 20.60 -39.40 -7.47
N LYS A 132 20.79 -40.72 -7.32
CA LYS A 132 21.89 -41.46 -7.97
C LYS A 132 21.67 -41.67 -9.47
N ALA A 133 20.43 -41.91 -9.88
CA ALA A 133 20.08 -42.04 -11.29
C ALA A 133 20.31 -40.73 -12.06
N LEU A 134 19.96 -39.59 -11.44
CA LEU A 134 20.31 -38.25 -11.93
C LEU A 134 21.83 -38.11 -12.10
N TYR A 135 22.60 -38.45 -11.07
CA TYR A 135 24.06 -38.37 -11.14
C TYR A 135 24.63 -39.12 -12.35
N HIS A 136 24.17 -40.36 -12.57
CA HIS A 136 24.64 -41.16 -13.70
C HIS A 136 24.12 -40.70 -15.07
N SER A 137 22.94 -40.07 -15.15
CA SER A 137 22.39 -39.60 -16.42
C SER A 137 23.21 -38.43 -16.98
N PHE A 138 23.71 -37.55 -16.11
CA PHE A 138 24.57 -36.42 -16.47
C PHE A 138 25.82 -36.84 -17.24
N TYR A 139 26.49 -37.92 -16.83
CA TYR A 139 27.68 -38.44 -17.51
C TYR A 139 27.38 -39.22 -18.79
N ARG A 140 26.13 -39.64 -19.02
CA ARG A 140 25.71 -40.34 -20.24
C ARG A 140 25.30 -39.39 -21.36
N ASN A 141 24.91 -38.17 -21.03
CA ASN A 141 24.39 -37.21 -21.99
C ASN A 141 25.43 -36.13 -22.33
N GLU A 142 26.29 -36.42 -23.32
CA GLU A 142 27.33 -35.48 -23.76
C GLU A 142 26.77 -34.15 -24.30
N GLU A 143 25.54 -34.14 -24.84
CA GLU A 143 24.89 -32.92 -25.31
C GLU A 143 24.58 -31.95 -24.16
N GLN A 144 24.21 -32.46 -22.99
CA GLN A 144 23.97 -31.63 -21.80
C GLN A 144 25.26 -31.00 -21.29
N LEU A 145 26.35 -31.78 -21.22
CA LEU A 145 27.67 -31.28 -20.84
C LEU A 145 28.16 -30.20 -21.80
N TYR A 146 27.99 -30.40 -23.10
CA TYR A 146 28.31 -29.39 -24.12
C TYR A 146 27.47 -28.12 -23.94
N GLY A 147 26.16 -28.26 -23.73
CA GLY A 147 25.26 -27.15 -23.46
C GLY A 147 25.66 -26.32 -22.23
N LEU A 148 26.02 -27.00 -21.13
CA LEU A 148 26.48 -26.35 -19.90
C LEU A 148 27.80 -25.59 -20.11
N ASN A 149 28.77 -26.20 -20.81
CA ASN A 149 30.04 -25.55 -21.18
C ASN A 149 29.79 -24.27 -21.99
N ARG A 150 28.89 -24.33 -22.99
CA ARG A 150 28.54 -23.18 -23.82
C ARG A 150 27.88 -22.07 -23.00
N ALA A 151 26.96 -22.43 -22.11
CA ALA A 151 26.26 -21.46 -21.25
C ALA A 151 27.22 -20.74 -20.29
N LEU A 152 28.18 -21.46 -19.68
CA LEU A 152 29.20 -20.88 -18.81
C LEU A 152 30.22 -20.02 -19.57
N ARG A 153 30.61 -20.41 -20.80
CA ARG A 153 31.46 -19.56 -21.67
C ARG A 153 30.74 -18.28 -22.05
N GLN A 154 29.45 -18.36 -22.41
CA GLN A 154 28.63 -17.18 -22.70
C GLN A 154 28.53 -16.25 -21.48
N LEU A 155 28.36 -16.82 -20.28
CA LEU A 155 28.39 -16.05 -19.04
C LEU A 155 29.74 -15.32 -18.85
N SER A 156 30.86 -16.00 -19.10
CA SER A 156 32.19 -15.38 -19.05
C SER A 156 32.35 -14.23 -20.06
N TYR A 157 31.81 -14.36 -21.27
CA TYR A 157 31.83 -13.29 -22.27
C TYR A 157 30.98 -12.10 -21.83
N ASN A 158 29.78 -12.35 -21.32
CA ASN A 158 28.90 -11.29 -20.82
C ASN A 158 29.59 -10.51 -19.69
N ILE A 159 30.32 -11.17 -18.78
CA ILE A 159 31.07 -10.49 -17.71
C ILE A 159 32.14 -9.56 -18.29
N ALA A 160 32.85 -10.00 -19.34
CA ALA A 160 33.86 -9.19 -20.02
C ALA A 160 33.28 -7.91 -20.66
N ASP A 161 32.06 -7.97 -21.20
CA ASP A 161 31.36 -6.81 -21.77
C ASP A 161 31.08 -5.72 -20.72
N TYR A 162 30.87 -6.11 -19.46
CA TYR A 162 30.70 -5.19 -18.33
C TYR A 162 32.01 -4.74 -17.68
N GLY A 163 33.17 -5.02 -18.29
CA GLY A 163 34.49 -4.77 -17.73
C GLY A 163 34.74 -3.34 -17.21
N ARG A 164 34.07 -2.33 -17.79
CA ARG A 164 34.18 -0.92 -17.37
C ARG A 164 33.51 -0.61 -16.03
N LEU A 165 32.64 -1.49 -15.53
CA LEU A 165 31.90 -1.29 -14.27
C LEU A 165 32.69 -1.75 -13.03
N TYR A 166 33.79 -2.47 -13.20
CA TYR A 166 34.58 -3.01 -12.09
C TYR A 166 35.89 -2.25 -11.92
N SER A 167 36.38 -2.18 -10.67
CA SER A 167 37.66 -1.53 -10.36
C SER A 167 38.87 -2.38 -10.75
N SER A 168 38.74 -3.71 -10.73
CA SER A 168 39.77 -4.65 -11.15
C SER A 168 39.15 -5.90 -11.80
N PHE A 169 39.85 -6.44 -12.79
CA PHE A 169 39.48 -7.66 -13.52
C PHE A 169 40.41 -8.85 -13.20
N ASP A 170 41.20 -8.76 -12.13
CA ASP A 170 42.17 -9.81 -11.78
C ASP A 170 41.53 -11.03 -11.09
N ARG A 171 40.44 -10.80 -10.35
CA ARG A 171 39.76 -11.81 -9.52
C ARG A 171 38.28 -11.87 -9.85
N ILE A 172 37.66 -13.01 -9.60
CA ILE A 172 36.21 -13.20 -9.70
C ILE A 172 35.70 -13.95 -8.46
N HIS A 173 34.59 -13.48 -7.90
CA HIS A 173 33.89 -14.16 -6.81
C HIS A 173 32.75 -15.02 -7.36
N LEU A 174 32.82 -16.32 -7.06
CA LEU A 174 31.80 -17.30 -7.41
C LEU A 174 31.09 -17.77 -6.15
N SER A 175 29.86 -17.33 -5.96
CA SER A 175 28.99 -17.69 -4.84
C SER A 175 28.04 -18.80 -5.28
N VAL A 176 28.33 -20.04 -4.87
CA VAL A 176 27.49 -21.21 -5.18
C VAL A 176 26.38 -21.32 -4.13
N ILE A 177 25.12 -21.40 -4.56
CA ILE A 177 23.95 -21.40 -3.68
C ILE A 177 23.12 -22.65 -3.97
N THR A 178 22.80 -23.41 -2.93
CA THR A 178 21.97 -24.63 -3.02
C THR A 178 21.08 -24.75 -1.81
N ARG A 179 19.95 -25.44 -1.97
CA ARG A 179 19.22 -26.01 -0.83
C ARG A 179 19.75 -27.41 -0.49
N VAL A 180 19.80 -27.74 0.80
CA VAL A 180 20.33 -29.04 1.25
C VAL A 180 19.43 -30.21 0.86
N ASP A 181 18.12 -29.96 0.77
CA ASP A 181 17.10 -30.96 0.46
C ASP A 181 16.77 -31.05 -1.04
N ASP A 182 17.57 -30.42 -1.90
CA ASP A 182 17.41 -30.47 -3.36
C ASP A 182 18.21 -31.64 -3.96
N PRO A 183 17.61 -32.55 -4.74
CA PRO A 183 18.33 -33.67 -5.34
C PRO A 183 19.48 -33.27 -6.28
N LEU A 184 19.43 -32.09 -6.92
CA LEU A 184 20.44 -31.64 -7.87
C LEU A 184 21.76 -31.19 -7.21
N ASN A 185 21.78 -31.04 -5.87
CA ASN A 185 23.00 -30.72 -5.15
C ASN A 185 24.11 -31.79 -5.29
N VAL A 186 23.78 -32.98 -5.81
CA VAL A 186 24.74 -34.02 -6.18
C VAL A 186 25.74 -33.55 -7.25
N PHE A 187 25.39 -32.53 -8.04
CA PHE A 187 26.22 -31.96 -9.11
C PHE A 187 27.08 -30.77 -8.67
N ILE A 188 27.09 -30.43 -7.37
CA ILE A 188 27.84 -29.29 -6.88
C ILE A 188 29.33 -29.38 -7.23
N PRO A 189 30.03 -30.52 -7.05
CA PRO A 189 31.42 -30.65 -7.48
C PRO A 189 31.59 -30.41 -8.99
N GLU A 190 30.79 -31.08 -9.82
CA GLU A 190 30.90 -31.02 -11.28
C GLU A 190 30.68 -29.62 -11.82
N ILE A 191 29.59 -28.96 -11.43
CA ILE A 191 29.22 -27.64 -11.96
C ILE A 191 30.17 -26.58 -11.43
N SER A 192 30.53 -26.64 -10.14
CA SER A 192 31.42 -25.65 -9.52
C SER A 192 32.84 -25.71 -10.09
N LEU A 193 33.40 -26.91 -10.24
CA LEU A 193 34.74 -27.09 -10.85
C LEU A 193 34.76 -26.75 -12.34
N LEU A 194 33.68 -27.06 -13.07
CA LEU A 194 33.56 -26.65 -14.46
C LEU A 194 33.52 -25.12 -14.60
N ALA A 195 32.71 -24.45 -13.78
CA ALA A 195 32.63 -22.99 -13.75
C ALA A 195 33.99 -22.38 -13.37
N GLN A 196 34.63 -22.88 -12.33
CA GLN A 196 35.98 -22.45 -11.93
C GLN A 196 37.00 -22.63 -13.05
N SER A 197 36.99 -23.78 -13.74
CA SER A 197 37.90 -24.06 -14.85
C SER A 197 37.70 -23.11 -16.03
N ILE A 198 36.45 -22.77 -16.37
CA ILE A 198 36.14 -21.81 -17.44
C ILE A 198 36.55 -20.39 -17.04
N PHE A 199 36.22 -19.96 -15.82
CA PHE A 199 36.57 -18.61 -15.36
C PHE A 199 38.08 -18.43 -15.16
N ALA A 200 38.82 -19.47 -14.76
CA ALA A 200 40.27 -19.41 -14.65
C ALA A 200 40.99 -19.18 -16.00
N GLN A 201 40.29 -19.33 -17.14
CA GLN A 201 40.82 -18.95 -18.46
C GLN A 201 40.85 -17.43 -18.65
N SER A 202 39.92 -16.71 -18.01
CA SER A 202 39.71 -15.27 -18.14
C SER A 202 40.27 -14.47 -16.95
N PHE A 203 40.36 -15.08 -15.77
CA PHE A 203 40.72 -14.44 -14.50
C PHE A 203 41.93 -15.10 -13.84
N LYS A 204 42.78 -14.31 -13.15
CA LYS A 204 43.98 -14.83 -12.46
C LYS A 204 43.65 -15.64 -11.22
N SER A 205 42.53 -15.34 -10.56
CA SER A 205 42.09 -16.03 -9.34
C SER A 205 40.57 -16.09 -9.29
N VAL A 206 40.05 -17.29 -9.00
CA VAL A 206 38.62 -17.56 -8.78
C VAL A 206 38.45 -17.91 -7.32
N GLN A 207 37.75 -17.06 -6.56
CA GLN A 207 37.39 -17.34 -5.16
C GLN A 207 36.00 -17.95 -5.16
N MET A 208 35.84 -19.08 -4.48
CA MET A 208 34.62 -19.88 -4.55
C MET A 208 34.09 -20.18 -3.16
N ASP A 209 32.88 -19.69 -2.87
CA ASP A 209 32.19 -19.91 -1.61
C ASP A 209 30.91 -20.71 -1.84
N LEU A 210 30.52 -21.54 -0.88
CA LEU A 210 29.26 -22.27 -0.91
C LEU A 210 28.30 -21.75 0.15
N TYR A 211 27.03 -21.56 -0.23
CA TYR A 211 25.92 -21.23 0.65
C TYR A 211 24.90 -22.37 0.61
N ALA A 212 24.86 -23.16 1.68
CA ALA A 212 23.94 -24.26 1.90
C ALA A 212 22.75 -23.78 2.73
N LEU A 213 21.58 -23.75 2.11
CA LEU A 213 20.33 -23.29 2.71
C LEU A 213 19.50 -24.45 3.28
N ILE A 214 19.08 -24.34 4.53
CA ILE A 214 18.27 -25.32 5.25
C ILE A 214 16.89 -24.74 5.52
N SER A 215 15.85 -25.23 4.84
CA SER A 215 14.48 -24.91 5.23
C SER A 215 13.90 -26.00 6.12
N GLU A 216 13.56 -25.64 7.35
CA GLU A 216 12.83 -26.50 8.26
C GLU A 216 11.31 -26.25 8.20
N ARG A 217 10.85 -25.14 7.59
CA ARG A 217 9.41 -24.83 7.39
C ARG A 217 8.73 -25.69 6.33
N ASP A 218 9.35 -25.86 5.17
CA ASP A 218 8.74 -26.54 4.00
C ASP A 218 8.62 -28.06 4.16
N GLN A 219 9.13 -28.62 5.26
CA GLN A 219 9.26 -30.06 5.46
C GLN A 219 8.02 -30.71 6.11
N MET A 220 6.91 -30.00 6.33
CA MET A 220 5.74 -30.58 7.03
C MET A 220 5.03 -31.73 6.28
N GLU A 221 5.08 -31.77 4.93
CA GLU A 221 4.42 -32.84 4.15
C GLU A 221 5.36 -34.00 3.74
N SER A 222 6.68 -33.76 3.66
CA SER A 222 7.69 -34.77 3.24
C SER A 222 8.94 -34.79 4.11
N PHE A 223 8.78 -34.60 5.43
CA PHE A 223 9.87 -34.43 6.40
C PHE A 223 10.96 -35.51 6.31
N GLY A 224 10.55 -36.78 6.19
CA GLY A 224 11.48 -37.91 6.21
C GLY A 224 12.47 -37.92 5.04
N TYR A 225 11.98 -37.83 3.79
CA TYR A 225 12.85 -37.86 2.61
C TYR A 225 13.68 -36.58 2.48
N GLY A 226 13.09 -35.40 2.68
CA GLY A 226 13.80 -34.12 2.58
C GLY A 226 14.92 -33.98 3.61
N SER A 227 14.66 -34.38 4.86
CA SER A 227 15.68 -34.42 5.91
C SER A 227 16.80 -35.42 5.58
N SER A 228 16.45 -36.61 5.08
CA SER A 228 17.42 -37.64 4.66
C SER A 228 18.30 -37.19 3.50
N ALA A 229 17.72 -36.55 2.47
CA ALA A 229 18.47 -35.98 1.35
C ALA A 229 19.40 -34.85 1.81
N GLY A 230 18.95 -34.01 2.75
CA GLY A 230 19.78 -32.99 3.38
C GLY A 230 20.97 -33.58 4.15
N VAL A 231 20.74 -34.60 4.97
CA VAL A 231 21.81 -35.32 5.68
C VAL A 231 22.80 -35.94 4.69
N ALA A 232 22.30 -36.56 3.61
CA ALA A 232 23.14 -37.16 2.58
C ALA A 232 24.05 -36.11 1.93
N PHE A 233 23.52 -34.95 1.55
CA PHE A 233 24.31 -33.86 1.00
C PHE A 233 25.33 -33.29 1.99
N LEU A 234 24.97 -33.09 3.26
CA LEU A 234 25.90 -32.59 4.26
C LEU A 234 27.09 -33.55 4.51
N ARG A 235 26.88 -34.86 4.39
CA ARG A 235 27.98 -35.85 4.42
C ARG A 235 28.90 -35.74 3.22
N GLU A 236 28.34 -35.52 2.03
CA GLU A 236 29.14 -35.29 0.82
C GLU A 236 29.92 -33.98 0.91
N LEU A 237 29.30 -32.93 1.47
CA LEU A 237 29.94 -31.64 1.71
C LEU A 237 31.16 -31.75 2.63
N GLU A 238 31.09 -32.58 3.66
CA GLU A 238 32.23 -32.87 4.54
C GLU A 238 33.40 -33.50 3.78
N VAL A 239 33.11 -34.40 2.81
CA VAL A 239 34.13 -34.95 1.90
C VAL A 239 34.73 -33.85 1.01
N MET A 240 33.88 -32.97 0.46
CA MET A 240 34.31 -31.87 -0.42
C MET A 240 35.22 -30.85 0.29
N GLN A 241 35.04 -30.65 1.60
CA GLN A 241 35.88 -29.77 2.41
C GLN A 241 37.09 -30.46 3.06
N GLY A 242 37.32 -31.74 2.78
CA GLY A 242 38.51 -32.47 3.23
C GLY A 242 39.79 -31.85 2.66
N SER A 243 40.87 -31.86 3.45
CA SER A 243 42.18 -31.32 3.02
C SER A 243 42.83 -32.14 1.91
N ASP A 244 42.45 -33.41 1.78
CA ASP A 244 42.91 -34.39 0.80
C ASP A 244 41.93 -34.60 -0.36
N TYR A 245 40.85 -33.82 -0.44
CA TYR A 245 39.83 -33.95 -1.48
C TYR A 245 40.44 -33.76 -2.88
N ARG A 246 40.21 -34.75 -3.76
CA ARG A 246 40.66 -34.76 -5.15
C ARG A 246 39.47 -35.05 -6.05
N PHE A 247 39.44 -34.40 -7.20
CA PHE A 247 38.41 -34.63 -8.20
C PHE A 247 39.02 -34.69 -9.60
N SER A 248 38.58 -35.63 -10.42
CA SER A 248 38.95 -35.69 -11.83
C SER A 248 37.82 -36.30 -12.64
N ALA A 249 37.23 -35.50 -13.54
CA ALA A 249 36.18 -35.96 -14.44
C ALA A 249 36.25 -35.23 -15.79
N LYS A 250 35.80 -35.90 -16.85
CA LYS A 250 35.76 -35.35 -18.22
C LYS A 250 34.58 -34.37 -18.38
N LEU A 251 34.71 -33.18 -17.80
CA LEU A 251 33.65 -32.18 -17.76
C LEU A 251 33.79 -31.09 -18.83
N HIS A 252 35.02 -30.77 -19.26
CA HIS A 252 35.24 -29.68 -20.19
C HIS A 252 35.08 -30.18 -21.62
N VAL A 253 34.07 -29.71 -22.34
CA VAL A 253 33.81 -30.10 -23.74
C VAL A 253 34.11 -28.91 -24.65
N THR A 254 35.00 -29.11 -25.61
CA THR A 254 35.40 -28.10 -26.60
C THR A 254 34.35 -27.96 -27.71
N GLU A 255 34.43 -26.90 -28.52
CA GLU A 255 33.53 -26.73 -29.68
C GLU A 255 33.63 -27.88 -30.70
N ASP A 256 34.81 -28.51 -30.77
CA ASP A 256 35.10 -29.68 -31.61
C ASP A 256 34.64 -31.02 -31.00
N GLY A 257 33.95 -31.00 -29.84
CA GLY A 257 33.44 -32.19 -29.17
C GLY A 257 34.49 -33.00 -28.39
N LEU A 258 35.71 -32.50 -28.23
CA LEU A 258 36.74 -33.16 -27.42
C LEU A 258 36.47 -32.93 -25.92
N SER A 259 36.42 -34.03 -25.16
CA SER A 259 36.26 -34.04 -23.70
C SER A 259 37.62 -33.96 -22.99
N ILE A 260 37.87 -32.90 -22.24
CA ILE A 260 39.09 -32.66 -21.45
C ILE A 260 38.76 -32.89 -19.96
N PRO A 261 39.61 -33.62 -19.21
CA PRO A 261 39.41 -33.80 -17.78
C PRO A 261 39.66 -32.49 -17.03
N VAL A 262 38.69 -32.10 -16.20
CA VAL A 262 38.86 -31.08 -15.16
C VAL A 262 39.39 -31.78 -13.93
N THR A 263 40.56 -31.35 -13.45
CA THR A 263 41.24 -31.94 -12.29
C THR A 263 41.36 -30.92 -11.16
N HIS A 264 40.92 -31.30 -9.96
CA HIS A 264 41.13 -30.57 -8.72
C HIS A 264 42.29 -31.21 -7.94
N GLN A 265 43.25 -30.39 -7.53
CA GLN A 265 44.38 -30.82 -6.71
C GLN A 265 43.94 -31.03 -5.25
N PRO A 266 44.72 -31.75 -4.42
CA PRO A 266 44.33 -32.08 -3.05
C PRO A 266 44.17 -30.80 -2.22
N ALA A 267 42.93 -30.38 -2.01
CA ALA A 267 42.55 -29.20 -1.25
C ALA A 267 41.03 -29.18 -1.05
N PRO A 268 40.52 -28.46 -0.02
CA PRO A 268 39.10 -28.18 0.13
C PRO A 268 38.54 -27.50 -1.13
N LEU A 269 37.35 -27.90 -1.55
CA LEU A 269 36.73 -27.41 -2.77
C LEU A 269 36.33 -25.93 -2.67
N PHE A 270 35.78 -25.52 -1.52
CA PHE A 270 35.31 -24.17 -1.27
C PHE A 270 36.21 -23.43 -0.28
N ASP A 271 36.35 -22.12 -0.46
CA ASP A 271 37.10 -21.26 0.46
C ASP A 271 36.42 -21.18 1.82
N LEU A 272 35.12 -20.89 1.83
CA LEU A 272 34.26 -20.95 3.01
C LEU A 272 32.91 -21.57 2.63
N VAL A 273 32.34 -22.29 3.59
CA VAL A 273 31.01 -22.88 3.46
C VAL A 273 30.10 -22.29 4.52
N TYR A 274 29.08 -21.57 4.04
CA TYR A 274 28.06 -20.93 4.84
C TYR A 274 26.83 -21.85 4.94
N VAL A 275 26.45 -22.21 6.15
CA VAL A 275 25.24 -22.98 6.44
C VAL A 275 24.23 -22.05 7.11
N LEU A 276 23.11 -21.82 6.42
CA LEU A 276 22.07 -20.88 6.85
C LEU A 276 20.72 -21.60 6.93
N SER A 277 20.04 -21.47 8.06
CA SER A 277 18.72 -22.05 8.34
C SER A 277 17.64 -20.96 8.45
N ASP A 278 16.37 -21.32 8.28
CA ASP A 278 15.24 -20.45 8.62
C ASP A 278 14.96 -20.38 10.13
N LYS A 279 15.66 -21.19 10.94
CA LYS A 279 15.65 -21.15 12.41
C LYS A 279 16.95 -20.57 12.96
N ASN A 280 16.82 -19.71 13.96
CA ASN A 280 17.96 -19.17 14.70
C ASN A 280 18.47 -20.15 15.79
N GLU A 281 19.58 -19.79 16.45
CA GLU A 281 20.17 -20.57 17.55
C GLU A 281 19.15 -20.89 18.67
N ARG A 282 18.17 -20.00 18.91
CA ARG A 282 17.11 -20.19 19.93
C ARG A 282 16.01 -21.15 19.47
N GLY A 283 16.07 -21.66 18.24
CA GLY A 283 15.05 -22.51 17.63
C GLY A 283 13.78 -21.76 17.22
N ILE A 284 13.80 -20.42 17.25
CA ILE A 284 12.70 -19.57 16.80
C ILE A 284 12.85 -19.39 15.29
N THR A 285 11.75 -19.58 14.56
CA THR A 285 11.74 -19.37 13.11
C THR A 285 11.55 -17.91 12.80
N ALA A 286 12.45 -17.32 12.01
CA ALA A 286 12.42 -15.89 11.69
C ALA A 286 11.11 -15.49 11.00
N ALA A 287 10.53 -14.34 11.34
CA ALA A 287 9.27 -13.87 10.73
C ALA A 287 9.37 -13.78 9.19
N HIS A 288 10.53 -13.36 8.69
CA HIS A 288 10.83 -13.22 7.26
C HIS A 288 11.33 -14.52 6.57
N GLY A 289 11.39 -15.64 7.29
CA GLY A 289 11.78 -16.94 6.73
C GLY A 289 13.17 -16.95 6.09
N MET A 290 13.26 -17.38 4.83
CA MET A 290 14.52 -17.43 4.07
C MET A 290 15.04 -16.07 3.60
N GLN A 291 14.22 -15.03 3.68
CA GLN A 291 14.58 -13.71 3.16
C GLN A 291 15.81 -13.12 3.85
N ASP A 292 15.94 -13.34 5.17
CA ASP A 292 17.10 -12.88 5.94
C ASP A 292 18.38 -13.58 5.49
N ASN A 293 18.30 -14.85 5.07
CA ASN A 293 19.44 -15.59 4.53
C ASN A 293 19.89 -15.01 3.17
N TYR A 294 18.96 -14.53 2.35
CA TYR A 294 19.31 -13.85 1.10
C TYR A 294 20.00 -12.50 1.34
N GLU A 295 19.55 -11.73 2.33
CA GLU A 295 20.23 -10.49 2.76
C GLU A 295 21.64 -10.80 3.29
N ILE A 296 21.80 -11.83 4.13
CA ILE A 296 23.10 -12.30 4.62
C ILE A 296 24.06 -12.57 3.45
N ILE A 297 23.64 -13.36 2.45
CA ILE A 297 24.49 -13.72 1.31
C ILE A 297 24.95 -12.46 0.57
N CYS A 298 24.03 -11.52 0.32
CA CYS A 298 24.35 -10.26 -0.36
C CYS A 298 25.34 -9.41 0.47
N HIS A 299 25.15 -9.31 1.79
CA HIS A 299 26.06 -8.58 2.68
C HIS A 299 27.44 -9.21 2.80
N VAL A 300 27.53 -10.54 2.88
CA VAL A 300 28.82 -11.25 2.88
C VAL A 300 29.55 -11.04 1.56
N SER A 301 28.84 -11.14 0.44
CA SER A 301 29.42 -10.87 -0.88
C SER A 301 29.92 -9.43 -0.99
N LEU A 302 29.21 -8.47 -0.40
CA LEU A 302 29.62 -7.07 -0.36
C LEU A 302 30.88 -6.87 0.50
N LEU A 303 30.92 -7.46 1.69
CA LEU A 303 32.09 -7.39 2.59
C LEU A 303 33.36 -7.95 1.92
N LYS A 304 33.23 -9.05 1.20
CA LYS A 304 34.34 -9.69 0.47
C LYS A 304 34.83 -8.87 -0.73
N ASN A 305 33.94 -8.11 -1.35
CA ASN A 305 34.15 -7.51 -2.67
C ASN A 305 34.19 -5.97 -2.64
N ARG A 306 34.30 -5.33 -1.47
CA ARG A 306 34.34 -3.88 -1.35
C ARG A 306 35.77 -3.33 -1.57
N LYS A 307 35.88 -2.21 -2.28
CA LYS A 307 37.11 -1.41 -2.32
C LYS A 307 37.24 -0.62 -1.01
N GLN A 308 38.28 -0.89 -0.21
CA GLN A 308 38.60 -0.03 0.93
C GLN A 308 39.09 1.32 0.39
N LYS A 309 38.36 2.42 0.66
CA LYS A 309 38.83 3.78 0.36
C LYS A 309 39.96 4.08 1.36
N GLU A 310 41.16 4.42 0.89
CA GLU A 310 42.39 4.66 1.70
C GLU A 310 42.33 5.86 2.67
N GLY A 311 41.16 6.47 2.89
CA GLY A 311 41.00 7.74 3.60
C GLY A 311 40.37 7.71 5.00
N HIS A 312 39.79 6.59 5.47
CA HIS A 312 39.20 6.50 6.81
C HIS A 312 40.03 5.58 7.72
N TYR A 313 41.18 6.08 8.16
CA TYR A 313 42.10 5.38 9.07
C TYR A 313 41.87 5.67 10.57
N ASP A 314 40.86 6.49 10.93
CA ASP A 314 40.74 7.05 12.29
C ASP A 314 39.71 6.37 13.22
N LEU A 315 39.23 5.18 12.86
CA LEU A 315 38.58 4.30 13.83
C LEU A 315 39.39 3.02 13.86
N ASN A 316 39.64 2.45 15.05
CA ASN A 316 40.17 1.09 15.27
C ASN A 316 39.25 -0.02 14.64
N ALA A 317 38.43 0.31 13.64
CA ALA A 317 37.50 -0.53 12.92
C ALA A 317 38.27 -1.49 12.01
N GLY A 318 38.47 -2.72 12.47
CA GLY A 318 39.12 -3.75 11.68
C GLY A 318 38.33 -4.03 10.41
N GLY A 319 38.90 -3.67 9.26
CA GLY A 319 38.36 -4.05 7.95
C GLY A 319 38.19 -5.57 7.83
N TYR A 320 37.22 -6.02 7.04
CA TYR A 320 37.05 -7.44 6.76
C TYR A 320 38.25 -7.97 5.98
N ASN A 321 38.82 -9.09 6.44
CA ASN A 321 39.88 -9.80 5.75
C ASN A 321 39.53 -11.28 5.70
N ASN A 322 39.20 -11.76 4.49
CA ASN A 322 38.76 -13.14 4.27
C ASN A 322 39.82 -14.17 4.70
N THR A 323 41.11 -13.91 4.46
CA THR A 323 42.19 -14.84 4.84
C THR A 323 42.37 -14.93 6.36
N SER A 324 42.24 -13.81 7.06
CA SER A 324 42.30 -13.81 8.54
C SER A 324 41.10 -14.54 9.14
N PHE A 325 39.90 -14.27 8.62
CA PHE A 325 38.68 -14.97 9.06
C PHE A 325 38.79 -16.49 8.83
N LYS A 326 39.21 -16.91 7.63
CA LYS A 326 39.42 -18.32 7.27
C LYS A 326 40.40 -19.01 8.24
N ASN A 327 41.52 -18.35 8.56
CA ASN A 327 42.51 -18.91 9.49
C ASN A 327 41.98 -19.01 10.92
N ASN A 328 41.17 -18.05 11.37
CA ASN A 328 40.61 -18.04 12.73
C ASN A 328 39.47 -19.06 12.93
N VAL A 329 38.81 -19.46 11.84
CA VAL A 329 37.74 -20.48 11.83
C VAL A 329 38.31 -21.91 11.71
N MET A 330 39.59 -22.06 11.36
CA MET A 330 40.24 -23.37 11.33
C MET A 330 40.50 -23.88 12.74
N THR A 331 40.19 -25.16 12.98
CA THR A 331 40.51 -25.82 14.24
C THR A 331 42.01 -26.13 14.37
N GLU A 332 42.48 -26.41 15.58
CA GLU A 332 43.87 -26.84 15.84
C GLU A 332 44.27 -28.10 15.06
N SER A 333 43.29 -28.94 14.71
CA SER A 333 43.46 -30.14 13.89
C SER A 333 43.70 -29.87 12.40
N GLY A 334 43.55 -28.60 11.96
CA GLY A 334 43.58 -28.21 10.55
C GLY A 334 42.29 -28.49 9.78
N ARG A 335 41.26 -29.04 10.45
CA ARG A 335 39.91 -29.18 9.87
C ARG A 335 39.26 -27.81 9.72
N GLN A 336 38.73 -27.53 8.53
CA GLN A 336 37.99 -26.30 8.26
C GLN A 336 36.61 -26.34 8.93
N GLY A 337 36.30 -25.33 9.73
CA GLY A 337 34.98 -25.13 10.31
C GLY A 337 33.99 -24.55 9.29
N TYR A 338 32.71 -24.84 9.48
CA TYR A 338 31.62 -24.18 8.75
C TYR A 338 31.34 -22.80 9.36
N VAL A 339 30.66 -21.97 8.56
CA VAL A 339 30.31 -20.60 8.91
C VAL A 339 28.80 -20.45 8.88
N SER A 340 28.26 -19.62 9.75
CA SER A 340 26.88 -19.17 9.73
C SER A 340 26.84 -17.68 10.04
N ALA A 341 25.67 -17.08 9.89
CA ALA A 341 25.51 -15.65 10.08
C ALA A 341 24.13 -15.30 10.63
N GLY A 342 24.06 -14.15 11.28
CA GLY A 342 22.83 -13.51 11.73
C GLY A 342 22.75 -12.11 11.14
N PHE A 343 21.56 -11.67 10.80
CA PHE A 343 21.33 -10.34 10.24
C PHE A 343 20.22 -9.62 10.97
N SER A 344 20.44 -8.34 11.25
CA SER A 344 19.42 -7.46 11.77
C SER A 344 19.54 -6.10 11.10
N ARG A 345 18.42 -5.42 10.94
CA ARG A 345 18.38 -4.06 10.42
C ARG A 345 17.41 -3.24 11.26
N VAL A 346 17.78 -2.01 11.50
CA VAL A 346 16.89 -0.99 12.06
C VAL A 346 16.83 0.10 11.00
N LYS A 347 15.66 0.28 10.41
CA LYS A 347 15.44 1.27 9.35
C LYS A 347 14.24 2.14 9.71
N ARG A 348 14.31 3.40 9.32
CA ARG A 348 13.17 4.32 9.35
C ARG A 348 11.98 3.70 8.58
N PRO A 349 10.78 3.61 9.19
CA PRO A 349 9.61 2.98 8.59
C PRO A 349 8.92 3.94 7.61
N ASN A 350 9.60 4.28 6.51
CA ASN A 350 9.17 5.33 5.57
C ASN A 350 7.77 5.07 4.98
N GLU A 351 7.40 3.81 4.75
CA GLU A 351 6.07 3.43 4.26
C GLU A 351 4.98 3.78 5.27
N SER A 352 5.17 3.40 6.54
CA SER A 352 4.24 3.69 7.63
C SER A 352 4.11 5.18 7.89
N ILE A 353 5.23 5.93 7.78
CA ILE A 353 5.26 7.39 7.92
C ILE A 353 4.41 8.06 6.82
N ALA A 354 4.61 7.68 5.56
CA ALA A 354 3.85 8.25 4.44
C ALA A 354 2.33 8.04 4.60
N LEU A 355 1.92 6.84 5.02
CA LEU A 355 0.51 6.53 5.26
C LEU A 355 -0.06 7.28 6.47
N ALA A 356 0.71 7.42 7.56
CA ALA A 356 0.31 8.18 8.73
C ALA A 356 0.11 9.67 8.38
N VAL A 357 1.06 10.29 7.69
CA VAL A 357 0.97 11.69 7.24
C VAL A 357 -0.24 11.88 6.32
N LEU A 358 -0.46 10.97 5.37
CA LEU A 358 -1.63 11.02 4.48
C LEU A 358 -2.95 10.95 5.27
N TYR A 359 -3.04 10.07 6.27
CA TYR A 359 -4.19 9.99 7.16
C TYR A 359 -4.41 11.27 7.97
N HIS A 360 -3.35 11.81 8.59
CA HIS A 360 -3.44 13.02 9.40
C HIS A 360 -3.77 14.25 8.56
N PHE A 361 -3.21 14.37 7.36
CA PHE A 361 -3.55 15.41 6.41
C PHE A 361 -5.05 15.38 6.07
N TYR A 362 -5.57 14.21 5.70
CA TYR A 362 -6.99 14.06 5.38
C TYR A 362 -7.89 14.29 6.61
N GLY A 363 -7.48 13.82 7.79
CA GLY A 363 -8.17 14.08 9.05
C GLY A 363 -8.22 15.58 9.40
N GLY A 364 -7.12 16.31 9.14
CA GLY A 364 -7.03 17.76 9.29
C GLY A 364 -7.97 18.50 8.34
N LEU A 365 -8.06 18.07 7.08
CA LEU A 365 -9.03 18.60 6.11
C LEU A 365 -10.47 18.35 6.53
N LEU A 366 -10.80 17.13 6.94
CA LEU A 366 -12.14 16.78 7.42
C LEU A 366 -12.54 17.56 8.66
N SER A 367 -11.61 17.81 9.58
CA SER A 367 -11.87 18.59 10.79
C SER A 367 -12.20 20.04 10.44
N ARG A 368 -11.50 20.63 9.47
CA ARG A 368 -11.79 21.97 8.92
C ARG A 368 -13.17 22.01 8.23
N MET A 369 -13.54 20.95 7.51
CA MET A 369 -14.87 20.86 6.87
C MET A 369 -16.02 20.64 7.86
N LYS A 370 -15.77 19.95 8.98
CA LYS A 370 -16.75 19.72 10.04
C LYS A 370 -16.96 20.95 10.91
N ASN A 371 -16.04 21.92 10.87
CA ASN A 371 -16.19 23.20 11.57
C ASN A 371 -17.19 24.09 10.83
N VAL A 372 -18.48 23.81 11.03
CA VAL A 372 -19.59 24.55 10.41
C VAL A 372 -19.88 25.80 11.24
N PRO A 373 -20.01 26.99 10.62
CA PRO A 373 -20.34 28.20 11.35
C PRO A 373 -21.73 28.11 12.00
N GLU A 374 -21.84 28.60 13.24
CA GLU A 374 -23.10 28.66 13.99
C GLU A 374 -24.00 29.78 13.46
N TRP A 375 -24.78 29.48 12.43
CA TRP A 375 -25.75 30.42 11.86
C TRP A 375 -27.12 30.33 12.54
N GLY A 376 -27.83 31.46 12.57
CA GLY A 376 -29.22 31.51 13.03
C GLY A 376 -30.17 30.80 12.06
N LEU A 377 -31.34 30.36 12.53
CA LEU A 377 -32.33 29.66 11.69
C LEU A 377 -32.73 30.49 10.45
N LYS A 378 -32.87 31.81 10.60
CA LYS A 378 -33.23 32.73 9.52
C LYS A 378 -32.17 32.77 8.41
N GLU A 379 -30.89 32.74 8.78
CA GLU A 379 -29.77 32.73 7.83
C GLU A 379 -29.69 31.39 7.10
N LYS A 380 -29.90 30.28 7.81
CA LYS A 380 -30.01 28.94 7.21
C LYS A 380 -31.16 28.89 6.20
N MET A 381 -32.35 29.38 6.56
CA MET A 381 -33.50 29.42 5.63
C MET A 381 -33.20 30.31 4.41
N SER A 382 -32.55 31.46 4.60
CA SER A 382 -32.11 32.34 3.51
C SER A 382 -31.06 31.68 2.61
N PHE A 383 -30.21 30.81 3.14
CA PHE A 383 -29.24 30.03 2.37
C PHE A 383 -29.91 29.14 1.31
N PHE A 384 -30.93 28.38 1.73
CA PHE A 384 -31.76 27.59 0.81
C PHE A 384 -32.75 28.49 0.02
N GLY A 385 -32.94 29.74 0.47
CA GLY A 385 -33.91 30.72 -0.02
C GLY A 385 -35.35 30.22 0.16
N LEU A 386 -35.58 29.63 1.32
CA LEU A 386 -36.88 29.20 1.84
C LEU A 386 -37.42 30.23 2.85
N ASP A 387 -37.00 31.49 2.73
CA ASP A 387 -37.53 32.56 3.57
C ASP A 387 -39.05 32.69 3.32
N PRO A 388 -39.88 32.83 4.37
CA PRO A 388 -41.33 32.93 4.21
C PRO A 388 -41.76 34.00 3.19
N ALA A 389 -41.10 35.16 3.18
CA ALA A 389 -41.43 36.23 2.23
C ALA A 389 -41.12 35.85 0.77
N ALA A 390 -40.07 35.07 0.55
CA ALA A 390 -39.69 34.61 -0.78
C ALA A 390 -40.67 33.57 -1.32
N ILE A 391 -41.16 32.66 -0.47
CA ILE A 391 -42.10 31.62 -0.87
C ILE A 391 -43.50 32.20 -1.10
N SER A 392 -44.00 33.08 -0.23
CA SER A 392 -45.29 33.74 -0.45
C SER A 392 -45.28 34.59 -1.73
N GLY A 393 -44.21 35.35 -1.98
CA GLY A 393 -44.06 36.10 -3.24
C GLY A 393 -43.95 35.19 -4.48
N GLN A 394 -43.47 33.95 -4.33
CA GLN A 394 -43.47 32.96 -5.41
C GLN A 394 -44.89 32.41 -5.65
N ALA A 395 -45.66 32.15 -4.59
CA ALA A 395 -47.05 31.71 -4.68
C ALA A 395 -47.96 32.78 -5.33
N GLU A 396 -47.81 34.05 -4.94
CA GLU A 396 -48.51 35.19 -5.54
C GLU A 396 -48.30 35.29 -7.05
N ARG A 397 -47.07 35.06 -7.53
CA ARG A 397 -46.78 35.07 -8.98
C ARG A 397 -47.42 33.90 -9.74
N MET A 398 -47.76 32.82 -9.05
CA MET A 398 -48.40 31.66 -9.69
C MET A 398 -49.90 31.82 -9.80
N VAL A 399 -50.54 32.39 -8.78
CA VAL A 399 -51.99 32.64 -8.78
C VAL A 399 -52.31 33.83 -9.68
N PRO A 400 -53.33 33.75 -10.58
CA PRO A 400 -53.77 34.90 -11.37
C PRO A 400 -54.30 36.05 -10.50
N ASP A 401 -54.12 37.29 -10.95
CA ASP A 401 -54.58 38.47 -10.22
C ASP A 401 -56.11 38.52 -10.02
N GLY A 402 -56.53 39.28 -9.00
CA GLY A 402 -57.94 39.47 -8.66
C GLY A 402 -58.77 40.18 -9.72
N ASP A 403 -58.15 40.73 -10.76
CA ASP A 403 -58.82 41.49 -11.81
C ASP A 403 -59.86 40.65 -12.59
N LYS A 404 -59.60 39.33 -12.80
CA LYS A 404 -60.59 38.46 -13.47
C LYS A 404 -61.82 38.15 -12.60
N ILE A 405 -61.82 38.46 -11.30
CA ILE A 405 -63.02 38.38 -10.44
C ILE A 405 -64.00 39.50 -10.81
N ALA A 406 -63.51 40.67 -11.23
CA ALA A 406 -64.37 41.75 -11.70
C ALA A 406 -65.14 41.34 -12.97
N GLU A 407 -64.53 40.53 -13.84
CA GLU A 407 -65.16 39.99 -15.06
C GLU A 407 -66.33 39.04 -14.75
N MET A 408 -66.33 38.40 -13.57
CA MET A 408 -67.42 37.52 -13.11
C MET A 408 -68.75 38.27 -12.93
N THR A 409 -68.72 39.59 -12.71
CA THR A 409 -69.95 40.42 -12.62
C THR A 409 -70.72 40.50 -13.94
N GLY A 410 -70.11 40.10 -15.07
CA GLY A 410 -70.73 40.03 -16.39
C GLY A 410 -71.39 38.68 -16.74
N MET A 411 -71.36 37.69 -15.85
CA MET A 411 -71.96 36.37 -16.11
C MET A 411 -73.49 36.43 -16.22
N MET A 412 -74.07 35.58 -17.07
CA MET A 412 -75.52 35.51 -17.25
C MET A 412 -76.21 35.04 -15.98
N THR A 413 -77.15 35.84 -15.48
CA THR A 413 -77.95 35.54 -14.29
C THR A 413 -79.33 35.01 -14.66
N HIS A 414 -79.82 34.03 -13.89
CA HIS A 414 -81.22 33.64 -13.94
C HIS A 414 -82.11 34.73 -13.30
N PRO A 415 -83.32 34.97 -13.83
CA PRO A 415 -84.20 36.03 -13.33
C PRO A 415 -84.81 35.63 -11.97
N VAL A 416 -84.13 35.99 -10.87
CA VAL A 416 -84.60 35.77 -9.50
C VAL A 416 -84.87 37.12 -8.81
N SER A 417 -86.02 37.26 -8.16
CA SER A 417 -86.35 38.48 -7.40
C SER A 417 -85.60 38.55 -6.08
N TYR A 418 -85.34 39.77 -5.61
CA TYR A 418 -84.67 39.99 -4.32
C TYR A 418 -85.48 39.42 -3.13
N GLY A 419 -86.81 39.42 -3.22
CA GLY A 419 -87.69 38.86 -2.20
C GLY A 419 -87.48 37.36 -1.97
N SER A 420 -87.17 36.59 -3.02
CA SER A 420 -86.84 35.17 -2.92
C SER A 420 -85.42 34.94 -2.40
N LEU A 421 -84.43 35.72 -2.87
CA LEU A 421 -83.03 35.62 -2.44
C LEU A 421 -82.84 35.94 -0.96
N LYS A 422 -83.65 36.87 -0.42
CA LYS A 422 -83.55 37.33 0.98
C LYS A 422 -83.62 36.18 2.01
N ARG A 423 -84.38 35.13 1.73
CA ARG A 423 -84.60 33.98 2.64
C ARG A 423 -83.64 32.81 2.41
N MET A 424 -82.87 32.85 1.32
CA MET A 424 -81.93 31.80 0.93
C MET A 424 -80.60 31.95 1.66
N THR A 425 -79.85 30.85 1.79
CA THR A 425 -78.43 30.89 2.17
C THR A 425 -77.60 31.45 1.00
N LEU A 426 -76.36 31.87 1.25
CA LEU A 426 -75.46 32.29 0.16
C LEU A 426 -75.22 31.15 -0.85
N ARG A 427 -75.18 29.89 -0.39
CA ARG A 427 -75.05 28.72 -1.26
C ARG A 427 -76.26 28.57 -2.19
N ASP A 428 -77.47 28.61 -1.61
CA ASP A 428 -78.70 28.48 -2.40
C ASP A 428 -78.90 29.69 -3.34
N ALA A 429 -78.44 30.87 -2.93
CA ALA A 429 -78.50 32.08 -3.75
C ALA A 429 -77.54 32.04 -4.94
N GLU A 430 -76.33 31.47 -4.77
CA GLU A 430 -75.39 31.24 -5.87
C GLU A 430 -75.98 30.28 -6.91
N GLU A 431 -76.54 29.16 -6.45
CA GLU A 431 -77.13 28.15 -7.33
C GLU A 431 -78.39 28.67 -8.04
N ALA A 432 -79.22 29.46 -7.36
CA ALA A 432 -80.40 30.09 -7.96
C ALA A 432 -80.06 31.17 -8.99
N LEU A 433 -78.97 31.93 -8.79
CA LEU A 433 -78.57 33.02 -9.69
C LEU A 433 -77.72 32.55 -10.88
N PHE A 434 -76.83 31.59 -10.66
CA PHE A 434 -75.78 31.22 -11.62
C PHE A 434 -75.68 29.71 -11.90
N GLY A 435 -76.43 28.87 -11.18
CA GLY A 435 -76.30 27.41 -11.25
C GLY A 435 -74.90 26.98 -10.81
N GLY A 436 -74.10 26.45 -11.76
CA GLY A 436 -72.69 26.10 -11.55
C GLY A 436 -71.69 26.97 -12.34
N GLY A 437 -72.16 28.03 -13.00
CA GLY A 437 -71.33 28.83 -13.92
C GLY A 437 -70.16 29.55 -13.23
N CYS A 438 -70.38 30.08 -12.04
CA CYS A 438 -69.34 30.79 -11.28
C CYS A 438 -68.22 29.87 -10.80
N GLU A 439 -68.57 28.68 -10.31
CA GLU A 439 -67.62 27.67 -9.87
C GLU A 439 -66.80 27.12 -11.05
N ALA A 440 -67.45 26.86 -12.19
CA ALA A 440 -66.77 26.42 -13.41
C ALA A 440 -65.80 27.48 -13.97
N TYR A 441 -66.18 28.76 -13.90
CA TYR A 441 -65.30 29.87 -14.28
C TYR A 441 -64.06 29.94 -13.37
N PHE A 442 -64.25 29.82 -12.06
CA PHE A 442 -63.14 29.85 -11.10
C PHE A 442 -62.22 28.63 -11.25
N GLN A 443 -62.79 27.44 -11.46
CA GLN A 443 -61.99 26.24 -11.73
C GLN A 443 -61.14 26.36 -12.99
N SER A 444 -61.71 26.85 -14.10
CA SER A 444 -60.98 26.96 -15.37
C SER A 444 -59.93 28.08 -15.38
N ASN A 445 -60.28 29.28 -14.87
CA ASN A 445 -59.42 30.46 -15.01
C ASN A 445 -58.46 30.69 -13.84
N TYR A 446 -58.72 30.10 -12.67
CA TYR A 446 -57.88 30.25 -11.49
C TYR A 446 -57.24 28.93 -11.10
N VAL A 447 -58.03 27.90 -10.80
CA VAL A 447 -57.49 26.62 -10.27
C VAL A 447 -56.63 25.90 -11.31
N GLN A 448 -57.13 25.68 -12.53
CA GLN A 448 -56.39 24.97 -13.58
C GLN A 448 -55.15 25.72 -14.06
N GLU A 449 -55.24 27.04 -14.24
CA GLU A 449 -54.09 27.87 -14.63
C GLU A 449 -52.98 27.83 -13.56
N THR A 450 -53.36 27.91 -12.30
CA THR A 450 -52.42 27.81 -11.18
C THR A 450 -51.81 26.42 -11.08
N GLU A 451 -52.59 25.35 -11.26
CA GLU A 451 -52.07 23.98 -11.27
C GLU A 451 -51.13 23.71 -12.45
N GLN A 452 -51.40 24.29 -13.62
CA GLN A 452 -50.50 24.20 -14.77
C GLN A 452 -49.16 24.89 -14.50
N ARG A 453 -49.18 26.15 -14.01
CA ARG A 453 -47.97 26.88 -13.62
C ARG A 453 -47.18 26.15 -12.54
N LEU A 454 -47.88 25.55 -11.57
CA LEU A 454 -47.26 24.73 -10.53
C LEU A 454 -46.62 23.47 -11.14
N LYS A 455 -47.23 22.80 -12.12
CA LYS A 455 -46.63 21.61 -12.79
C LYS A 455 -45.40 21.95 -13.62
N GLU A 456 -45.40 23.08 -14.33
CA GLU A 456 -44.29 23.52 -15.17
C GLU A 456 -43.04 23.92 -14.36
N GLN A 457 -43.21 24.25 -13.07
CA GLN A 457 -42.11 24.68 -12.25
C GLN A 457 -41.25 23.52 -11.70
N GLN A 458 -39.97 23.55 -12.06
CA GLN A 458 -38.94 22.63 -11.55
C GLN A 458 -38.35 23.13 -10.22
N THR A 459 -39.15 23.03 -9.16
CA THR A 459 -38.77 23.48 -7.81
C THR A 459 -37.48 22.84 -7.28
N GLY A 460 -37.24 21.55 -7.60
CA GLY A 460 -36.06 20.80 -7.18
C GLY A 460 -34.76 21.22 -7.85
N GLU A 461 -34.76 21.41 -9.18
CA GLU A 461 -33.55 21.81 -9.91
C GLU A 461 -33.08 23.21 -9.50
N GLY A 462 -34.01 24.15 -9.33
CA GLY A 462 -33.68 25.51 -8.87
C GLY A 462 -33.08 25.55 -7.47
N LEU A 463 -33.51 24.66 -6.56
CA LEU A 463 -32.93 24.54 -5.22
C LEU A 463 -31.50 23.96 -5.29
N ARG A 464 -31.30 22.89 -6.08
CA ARG A 464 -29.99 22.26 -6.26
C ARG A 464 -28.97 23.19 -6.91
N GLU A 465 -29.37 23.90 -7.95
CA GLU A 465 -28.51 24.87 -8.64
C GLU A 465 -28.10 26.02 -7.70
N ARG A 466 -29.03 26.50 -6.87
CA ARG A 466 -28.74 27.51 -5.86
C ARG A 466 -27.72 27.02 -4.83
N ILE A 467 -27.88 25.78 -4.34
CA ILE A 467 -26.93 25.17 -3.40
C ILE A 467 -25.54 25.05 -4.05
N ARG A 468 -25.45 24.55 -5.29
CA ARG A 468 -24.19 24.43 -6.04
C ARG A 468 -23.51 25.79 -6.24
N ARG A 469 -24.27 26.82 -6.60
CA ARG A 469 -23.75 28.18 -6.77
C ARG A 469 -23.21 28.73 -5.45
N ARG A 470 -23.95 28.58 -4.36
CA ARG A 470 -23.49 29.05 -3.03
C ARG A 470 -22.29 28.28 -2.49
N LEU A 471 -22.18 26.97 -2.76
CA LEU A 471 -20.99 26.18 -2.43
C LEU A 471 -19.73 26.70 -3.15
N ARG A 472 -19.87 27.29 -4.34
CA ARG A 472 -18.75 27.91 -5.09
C ARG A 472 -18.44 29.34 -4.60
N GLU A 473 -19.45 30.10 -4.23
CA GLU A 473 -19.32 31.53 -3.86
C GLU A 473 -19.00 31.75 -2.37
N GLN A 474 -19.47 30.87 -1.47
CA GLN A 474 -19.33 31.01 -0.02
C GLN A 474 -18.63 29.77 0.56
N SER A 475 -17.33 29.88 0.84
CA SER A 475 -16.47 28.78 1.31
C SER A 475 -16.75 28.29 2.74
N ALA A 476 -17.49 29.05 3.54
CA ALA A 476 -17.69 28.75 4.96
C ALA A 476 -18.63 27.56 5.22
N VAL A 477 -19.49 27.19 4.25
CA VAL A 477 -20.49 26.12 4.42
C VAL A 477 -20.21 24.98 3.45
N GLY A 478 -19.56 23.93 3.95
CA GLY A 478 -19.27 22.72 3.19
C GLY A 478 -20.41 21.68 3.19
N MET A 479 -20.14 20.52 2.58
CA MET A 479 -21.09 19.39 2.48
C MET A 479 -21.61 18.90 3.84
N PHE A 480 -20.75 18.90 4.88
CA PHE A 480 -21.15 18.54 6.24
C PHE A 480 -22.15 19.54 6.83
N GLY A 481 -22.02 20.83 6.52
CA GLY A 481 -22.97 21.86 6.95
C GLY A 481 -24.35 21.66 6.35
N ILE A 482 -24.44 21.33 5.05
CA ILE A 482 -25.72 21.04 4.38
C ILE A 482 -26.37 19.80 4.98
N ALA A 483 -25.61 18.72 5.18
CA ALA A 483 -26.13 17.50 5.80
C ALA A 483 -26.63 17.76 7.23
N LEU A 484 -25.93 18.60 7.99
CA LEU A 484 -26.29 18.96 9.37
C LEU A 484 -27.54 19.86 9.44
N TRP A 485 -27.67 20.83 8.54
CA TRP A 485 -28.80 21.77 8.54
C TRP A 485 -30.10 21.17 8.00
N THR A 486 -30.00 20.06 7.28
CA THR A 486 -31.14 19.32 6.73
C THR A 486 -31.53 18.10 7.58
N ASP A 487 -30.79 17.78 8.65
CA ASP A 487 -31.09 16.67 9.56
C ASP A 487 -32.21 17.02 10.55
N GLU A 488 -33.27 16.22 10.57
CA GLU A 488 -34.40 16.36 11.49
C GLU A 488 -34.04 16.16 12.95
N LYS A 489 -33.00 15.35 13.22
CA LYS A 489 -32.60 15.04 14.60
C LYS A 489 -31.88 16.20 15.27
N ASN A 490 -31.45 17.19 14.50
CA ASN A 490 -30.72 18.33 15.00
C ASN A 490 -31.66 19.50 15.25
N GLY A 491 -31.64 20.05 16.47
CA GLY A 491 -32.52 21.16 16.84
C GLY A 491 -32.24 22.40 15.99
N GLY A 492 -33.29 22.99 15.40
CA GLY A 492 -33.15 24.17 14.54
C GLY A 492 -32.67 23.84 13.12
N SER A 493 -33.10 22.68 12.60
CA SER A 493 -32.92 22.31 11.20
C SER A 493 -33.89 23.07 10.28
N VAL A 494 -33.50 23.21 9.01
CA VAL A 494 -34.34 23.86 8.00
C VAL A 494 -35.54 22.98 7.66
N LEU A 495 -35.39 21.66 7.71
CA LEU A 495 -36.48 20.73 7.45
C LEU A 495 -37.55 20.77 8.56
N GLU A 496 -37.14 20.88 9.82
CA GLU A 496 -38.05 21.10 10.95
C GLU A 496 -38.82 22.42 10.81
N ALA A 497 -38.13 23.51 10.45
CA ALA A 497 -38.76 24.80 10.22
C ALA A 497 -39.79 24.77 9.07
N VAL A 498 -39.47 24.11 7.96
CA VAL A 498 -40.39 23.91 6.83
C VAL A 498 -41.60 23.08 7.27
N ARG A 499 -41.42 21.98 7.99
CA ARG A 499 -42.51 21.16 8.52
C ARG A 499 -43.39 21.89 9.52
N SER A 500 -42.79 22.70 10.40
CA SER A 500 -43.56 23.57 11.29
C SER A 500 -44.43 24.52 10.50
N ARG A 501 -43.88 25.16 9.47
CA ARG A 501 -44.62 26.07 8.60
C ARG A 501 -45.74 25.37 7.83
N ILE A 502 -45.52 24.13 7.38
CA ILE A 502 -46.56 23.29 6.75
C ILE A 502 -47.71 23.03 7.72
N ARG A 503 -47.42 22.71 8.99
CA ARG A 503 -48.46 22.50 10.02
C ARG A 503 -49.25 23.79 10.28
N ASP A 504 -48.56 24.90 10.44
CA ASP A 504 -49.18 26.21 10.67
C ASP A 504 -50.09 26.59 9.49
N LEU A 505 -49.58 26.51 8.25
CA LEU A 505 -50.36 26.81 7.04
C LEU A 505 -51.53 25.86 6.82
N ALA A 506 -51.37 24.57 7.10
CA ALA A 506 -52.46 23.61 7.02
C ALA A 506 -53.58 23.94 8.02
N GLY A 507 -53.21 24.29 9.26
CA GLY A 507 -54.17 24.72 10.27
C GLY A 507 -54.88 26.03 9.90
N HIS A 508 -54.15 27.02 9.38
CA HIS A 508 -54.73 28.27 8.87
C HIS A 508 -55.70 28.03 7.71
N LEU A 509 -55.34 27.15 6.78
CA LEU A 509 -56.17 26.80 5.64
C LEU A 509 -57.44 26.05 6.03
N GLU A 510 -57.39 25.15 7.02
CA GLU A 510 -58.58 24.50 7.56
C GLU A 510 -59.50 25.50 8.27
N ALA A 511 -58.94 26.44 9.03
CA ALA A 511 -59.71 27.50 9.68
C ALA A 511 -60.43 28.40 8.67
N GLU A 512 -59.72 28.88 7.64
CA GLU A 512 -60.30 29.72 6.57
C GLU A 512 -61.36 28.96 5.75
N LYS A 513 -61.18 27.66 5.51
CA LYS A 513 -62.20 26.81 4.87
C LYS A 513 -63.45 26.66 5.73
N ALA A 514 -63.29 26.48 7.04
CA ALA A 514 -64.40 26.41 7.98
C ALA A 514 -65.15 27.75 8.08
N GLU A 515 -64.42 28.88 8.10
CA GLU A 515 -65.01 30.21 8.04
C GLU A 515 -65.79 30.43 6.74
N LEU A 516 -65.22 30.07 5.58
CA LEU A 516 -65.91 30.19 4.31
C LEU A 516 -67.19 29.33 4.29
N ALA A 517 -67.14 28.11 4.81
CA ALA A 517 -68.30 27.23 4.91
C ALA A 517 -69.39 27.83 5.80
N SER A 518 -69.01 28.37 6.97
CA SER A 518 -69.93 29.10 7.84
C SER A 518 -70.53 30.32 7.15
N TYR A 519 -69.74 31.05 6.37
CA TYR A 519 -70.21 32.20 5.58
C TYR A 519 -71.26 31.77 4.56
N TYR A 520 -71.04 30.64 3.87
CA TYR A 520 -71.99 30.12 2.88
C TYR A 520 -73.37 29.76 3.48
N ASP A 521 -73.42 29.41 4.76
CA ASP A 521 -74.64 29.06 5.50
C ASP A 521 -75.41 30.29 6.01
N GLU A 522 -74.81 31.49 5.95
CA GLU A 522 -75.49 32.74 6.31
C GLU A 522 -76.57 33.14 5.29
N ARG A 523 -77.60 33.83 5.77
CA ARG A 523 -78.69 34.34 4.92
C ARG A 523 -78.28 35.61 4.19
N VAL A 524 -78.78 35.78 2.96
CA VAL A 524 -78.57 36.99 2.15
C VAL A 524 -79.02 38.27 2.87
N GLU A 525 -80.08 38.19 3.68
CA GLU A 525 -80.57 39.34 4.47
C GLU A 525 -79.53 39.89 5.46
N ASN A 526 -78.68 39.05 6.02
CA ASN A 526 -77.75 39.41 7.08
C ASN A 526 -76.46 40.05 6.55
N GLN A 527 -76.27 40.05 5.22
CA GLN A 527 -75.06 40.56 4.59
C GLN A 527 -75.00 42.10 4.51
N PRO A 528 -73.82 42.72 4.70
CA PRO A 528 -73.64 44.17 4.77
C PRO A 528 -73.44 44.82 3.37
N PHE A 529 -74.47 44.80 2.52
CA PHE A 529 -74.47 45.53 1.23
C PHE A 529 -75.56 46.63 1.19
N PRO A 530 -75.44 47.67 0.36
CA PRO A 530 -76.40 48.78 0.31
C PRO A 530 -77.76 48.32 -0.22
N LYS A 531 -78.77 48.34 0.66
CA LYS A 531 -80.16 47.95 0.38
C LYS A 531 -81.03 49.19 0.20
N ARG A 532 -81.70 49.33 -0.95
CA ARG A 532 -82.69 50.40 -1.18
C ARG A 532 -84.10 49.83 -1.13
N PRO A 533 -85.03 50.42 -0.35
CA PRO A 533 -86.43 50.00 -0.35
C PRO A 533 -87.06 50.19 -1.74
N LEU A 534 -87.89 49.24 -2.18
CA LEU A 534 -88.61 49.21 -3.47
C LEU A 534 -87.79 49.08 -4.78
N MET A 535 -86.46 48.89 -4.73
CA MET A 535 -85.63 48.66 -5.93
C MET A 535 -84.99 47.27 -5.99
N GLU A 536 -85.76 46.26 -6.41
CA GLU A 536 -85.31 44.86 -6.45
C GLU A 536 -84.11 44.64 -7.39
N LYS A 537 -84.12 45.19 -8.61
CA LYS A 537 -83.02 45.04 -9.57
C LYS A 537 -81.70 45.65 -9.08
N HIS A 538 -81.78 46.76 -8.35
CA HIS A 538 -80.60 47.40 -7.76
C HIS A 538 -80.03 46.55 -6.62
N ASN A 539 -80.89 46.01 -5.77
CA ASN A 539 -80.48 45.18 -4.64
C ASN A 539 -79.84 43.85 -5.10
N VAL A 540 -80.35 43.22 -6.17
CA VAL A 540 -79.71 42.03 -6.78
C VAL A 540 -78.32 42.37 -7.33
N ARG A 541 -78.16 43.50 -8.03
CA ARG A 541 -76.85 43.92 -8.58
C ARG A 541 -75.84 44.27 -7.47
N SER A 542 -76.28 44.94 -6.41
CA SER A 542 -75.45 45.25 -5.24
C SER A 542 -75.03 43.98 -4.50
N PHE A 543 -75.93 43.00 -4.39
CA PHE A 543 -75.62 41.69 -3.82
C PHE A 543 -74.60 40.92 -4.67
N ILE A 544 -74.78 40.84 -5.99
CA ILE A 544 -73.85 40.14 -6.90
C ILE A 544 -72.43 40.71 -6.80
N ARG A 545 -72.31 42.05 -6.77
CA ARG A 545 -71.01 42.70 -6.61
C ARG A 545 -70.36 42.36 -5.27
N PHE A 546 -71.13 42.46 -4.19
CA PHE A 546 -70.67 42.09 -2.85
C PHE A 546 -70.27 40.61 -2.76
N PHE A 547 -71.05 39.72 -3.38
CA PHE A 547 -70.82 38.28 -3.40
C PHE A 547 -69.50 37.93 -4.08
N PHE A 548 -69.21 38.48 -5.27
CA PHE A 548 -67.93 38.25 -5.92
C PHE A 548 -66.75 38.92 -5.19
N GLU A 549 -66.89 40.16 -4.74
CA GLU A 549 -65.82 40.87 -4.01
C GLU A 549 -65.49 40.24 -2.65
N THR A 550 -66.43 39.52 -2.02
CA THR A 550 -66.24 38.93 -0.67
C THR A 550 -65.98 37.43 -0.74
N VAL A 551 -66.84 36.67 -1.42
CA VAL A 551 -66.78 35.20 -1.42
C VAL A 551 -65.72 34.68 -2.38
N TYR A 552 -65.68 35.21 -3.61
CA TYR A 552 -64.70 34.76 -4.61
C TYR A 552 -63.29 35.31 -4.34
N ARG A 553 -63.20 36.47 -3.67
CA ARG A 553 -61.92 36.97 -3.15
C ARG A 553 -61.37 36.09 -2.02
N ARG A 554 -62.20 35.66 -1.08
CA ARG A 554 -61.82 34.64 -0.08
C ARG A 554 -61.46 33.30 -0.72
N LYS A 555 -62.16 32.86 -1.78
CA LYS A 555 -61.77 31.68 -2.57
C LYS A 555 -60.40 31.84 -3.23
N LEU A 556 -60.06 33.05 -3.71
CA LEU A 556 -58.73 33.36 -4.27
C LEU A 556 -57.64 33.33 -3.19
N GLU A 557 -57.90 33.90 -2.02
CA GLU A 557 -57.00 33.86 -0.86
C GLU A 557 -56.76 32.41 -0.38
N LEU A 558 -57.82 31.58 -0.36
CA LEU A 558 -57.71 30.14 -0.11
C LEU A 558 -56.87 29.42 -1.17
N LEU A 559 -57.05 29.74 -2.45
CA LEU A 559 -56.24 29.18 -3.53
C LEU A 559 -54.75 29.56 -3.35
N LEU A 560 -54.47 30.80 -2.93
CA LEU A 560 -53.12 31.25 -2.62
C LEU A 560 -52.50 30.47 -1.45
N LEU A 561 -53.22 30.32 -0.34
CA LEU A 561 -52.77 29.50 0.79
C LEU A 561 -52.55 28.02 0.38
N GLU A 562 -53.44 27.46 -0.45
CA GLU A 562 -53.30 26.11 -0.99
C GLU A 562 -52.04 25.97 -1.84
N THR A 563 -51.71 26.97 -2.65
CA THR A 563 -50.52 26.95 -3.50
C THR A 563 -49.24 27.11 -2.70
N GLU A 564 -49.22 27.99 -1.70
CA GLU A 564 -48.11 28.15 -0.76
C GLU A 564 -47.85 26.82 -0.04
N LEU A 565 -48.90 26.16 0.46
CA LEU A 565 -48.80 24.84 1.10
C LEU A 565 -48.27 23.77 0.13
N LYS A 566 -48.76 23.73 -1.11
CA LYS A 566 -48.26 22.80 -2.15
C LYS A 566 -46.77 23.04 -2.45
N LEU A 567 -46.30 24.29 -2.45
CA LEU A 567 -44.88 24.63 -2.64
C LEU A 567 -44.02 24.17 -1.46
N TYR A 568 -44.44 24.42 -0.22
CA TYR A 568 -43.69 23.94 0.95
C TYR A 568 -43.57 22.41 0.97
N ARG A 569 -44.64 21.67 0.62
CA ARG A 569 -44.58 20.20 0.52
C ARG A 569 -43.60 19.71 -0.55
N ARG A 570 -43.48 20.42 -1.68
CA ARG A 570 -42.47 20.11 -2.70
C ARG A 570 -41.06 20.41 -2.23
N TYR A 571 -40.84 21.55 -1.59
CA TYR A 571 -39.55 21.89 -1.00
C TYR A 571 -39.15 20.93 0.12
N GLU A 572 -40.09 20.46 0.94
CA GLU A 572 -39.85 19.42 1.94
C GLU A 572 -39.34 18.12 1.29
N ALA A 573 -40.00 17.64 0.24
CA ALA A 573 -39.59 16.43 -0.47
C ALA A 573 -38.19 16.57 -1.09
N GLU A 574 -37.91 17.72 -1.71
CA GLU A 574 -36.59 18.00 -2.31
C GLU A 574 -35.49 18.15 -1.26
N LEU A 575 -35.76 18.82 -0.13
CA LEU A 575 -34.83 18.90 0.99
C LEU A 575 -34.52 17.53 1.58
N ALA A 576 -35.51 16.63 1.67
CA ALA A 576 -35.28 15.26 2.12
C ALA A 576 -34.38 14.47 1.16
N GLN A 577 -34.54 14.66 -0.16
CA GLN A 577 -33.64 14.06 -1.16
C GLN A 577 -32.22 14.62 -1.06
N ILE A 578 -32.09 15.94 -0.94
CA ILE A 578 -30.80 16.63 -0.76
C ILE A 578 -30.12 16.14 0.52
N HIS A 579 -30.86 16.02 1.62
CA HIS A 579 -30.34 15.47 2.87
C HIS A 579 -29.73 14.08 2.65
N ALA A 580 -30.47 13.17 2.00
CA ALA A 580 -29.99 11.83 1.72
C ALA A 580 -28.70 11.83 0.88
N GLU A 581 -28.63 12.66 -0.17
CA GLU A 581 -27.45 12.79 -1.03
C GLU A 581 -26.22 13.29 -0.25
N TYR A 582 -26.34 14.42 0.45
CA TYR A 582 -25.21 15.02 1.16
C TYR A 582 -24.81 14.22 2.40
N LYS A 583 -25.75 13.53 3.04
CA LYS A 583 -25.45 12.57 4.11
C LYS A 583 -24.66 11.38 3.58
N GLN A 584 -25.03 10.84 2.43
CA GLN A 584 -24.26 9.78 1.79
C GLN A 584 -22.84 10.28 1.48
N LYS A 585 -22.69 11.44 0.84
CA LYS A 585 -21.38 12.06 0.55
C LYS A 585 -20.53 12.26 1.81
N ALA A 586 -21.12 12.71 2.91
CA ALA A 586 -20.44 12.85 4.20
C ALA A 586 -19.99 11.50 4.81
N LEU A 587 -20.80 10.44 4.64
CA LEU A 587 -20.43 9.07 5.03
C LEU A 587 -19.30 8.53 4.15
N GLU A 588 -19.30 8.81 2.86
CA GLU A 588 -18.22 8.38 1.95
C GLU A 588 -16.88 9.01 2.35
N LEU A 589 -16.89 10.32 2.64
CA LEU A 589 -15.71 11.05 3.13
C LEU A 589 -15.19 10.46 4.44
N SER A 590 -16.08 10.10 5.35
CA SER A 590 -15.71 9.49 6.64
C SER A 590 -15.19 8.05 6.46
N GLY A 591 -15.78 7.27 5.56
CA GLY A 591 -15.33 5.92 5.24
C GLY A 591 -13.93 5.90 4.59
N LEU A 592 -13.58 6.92 3.79
CA LEU A 592 -12.21 7.07 3.28
C LEU A 592 -11.22 7.30 4.43
N GLN A 593 -11.59 8.06 5.47
CA GLN A 593 -10.75 8.30 6.64
C GLN A 593 -10.45 6.99 7.39
N GLU A 594 -11.47 6.15 7.60
CA GLU A 594 -11.32 4.85 8.25
C GLU A 594 -10.41 3.91 7.45
N MET A 595 -10.53 3.91 6.12
CA MET A 595 -9.68 3.12 5.24
C MET A 595 -8.20 3.56 5.31
N LEU A 596 -7.93 4.87 5.29
CA LEU A 596 -6.58 5.41 5.48
C LEU A 596 -6.01 5.04 6.86
N LEU A 597 -6.82 5.13 7.92
CA LEU A 597 -6.41 4.72 9.27
C LEU A 597 -6.07 3.23 9.34
N HIS A 598 -6.88 2.38 8.71
CA HIS A 598 -6.62 0.95 8.65
C HIS A 598 -5.31 0.65 7.92
N ALA A 599 -5.08 1.27 6.76
CA ALA A 599 -3.85 1.09 5.98
C ALA A 599 -2.60 1.53 6.76
N ALA A 600 -2.66 2.71 7.41
CA ALA A 600 -1.57 3.19 8.26
C ALA A 600 -1.28 2.22 9.43
N ARG A 601 -2.32 1.76 10.14
CA ARG A 601 -2.15 0.81 11.26
C ARG A 601 -1.66 -0.56 10.82
N ALA A 602 -2.09 -1.04 9.66
CA ALA A 602 -1.60 -2.31 9.10
C ALA A 602 -0.10 -2.22 8.82
N SER A 603 0.35 -1.15 8.13
CA SER A 603 1.77 -0.94 7.87
C SER A 603 2.60 -0.77 9.15
N ILE A 604 2.09 -0.07 10.16
CA ILE A 604 2.80 0.08 11.46
C ILE A 604 2.98 -1.25 12.18
N ARG A 605 2.02 -2.18 12.07
CA ARG A 605 2.13 -3.53 12.65
C ARG A 605 3.13 -4.42 11.92
N GLU A 606 3.37 -4.14 10.64
CA GLU A 606 4.39 -4.84 9.86
C GLU A 606 5.80 -4.31 10.14
N ALA A 607 5.92 -3.05 10.58
CA ALA A 607 7.17 -2.48 11.08
C ALA A 607 7.48 -3.00 12.50
N ASP A 608 8.77 -3.18 12.82
CA ASP A 608 9.22 -3.68 14.14
C ASP A 608 8.54 -2.95 15.32
N ASP A 609 8.09 -3.70 16.32
CA ASP A 609 7.27 -3.23 17.47
C ASP A 609 7.85 -2.01 18.22
N TYR A 610 9.16 -1.78 18.14
CA TYR A 610 9.81 -0.61 18.74
C TYR A 610 9.88 0.59 17.78
N ILE A 611 10.22 0.33 16.52
CA ILE A 611 10.36 1.36 15.48
C ILE A 611 8.99 1.84 15.02
N GLY A 612 7.91 1.08 15.23
CA GLY A 612 6.52 1.48 14.95
C GLY A 612 5.89 2.41 16.01
N GLN A 613 6.54 2.62 17.16
CA GLN A 613 5.92 3.33 18.28
C GLN A 613 5.72 4.82 17.99
N ASN A 614 4.59 5.35 18.45
CA ASN A 614 4.25 6.78 18.41
C ASN A 614 4.27 7.42 17.00
N ILE A 615 4.23 6.64 15.91
CA ILE A 615 4.21 7.17 14.54
C ILE A 615 2.98 8.05 14.33
N MET A 616 1.81 7.58 14.75
CA MET A 616 0.55 8.31 14.58
C MET A 616 0.54 9.59 15.41
N GLU A 617 1.00 9.53 16.65
CA GLU A 617 1.00 10.65 17.59
C GLU A 617 1.97 11.74 17.11
N TYR A 618 3.21 11.37 16.77
CA TYR A 618 4.21 12.33 16.31
C TYR A 618 3.84 12.99 14.99
N TYR A 619 3.57 12.18 13.97
CA TYR A 619 3.28 12.71 12.64
C TYR A 619 1.92 13.40 12.60
N GLY A 620 1.02 13.11 13.54
CA GLY A 620 -0.19 13.92 13.77
C GLY A 620 0.13 15.36 14.19
N VAL A 621 1.05 15.56 15.14
CA VAL A 621 1.48 16.90 15.58
C VAL A 621 2.21 17.62 14.45
N VAL A 622 3.22 16.97 13.85
CA VAL A 622 4.03 17.56 12.76
C VAL A 622 3.14 17.95 11.57
N THR A 623 2.20 17.10 11.16
CA THR A 623 1.31 17.40 10.03
C THR A 623 0.38 18.57 10.35
N GLU A 624 -0.19 18.64 11.56
CA GLU A 624 -1.07 19.75 11.95
C GLU A 624 -0.31 21.08 12.06
N GLU A 625 0.93 21.08 12.54
CA GLU A 625 1.80 22.26 12.55
C GLU A 625 2.10 22.75 11.12
N LEU A 626 2.51 21.85 10.23
CA LEU A 626 2.74 22.18 8.81
C LEU A 626 1.47 22.73 8.14
N MET A 627 0.31 22.13 8.43
CA MET A 627 -0.96 22.62 7.89
C MET A 627 -1.29 24.04 8.37
N ARG A 628 -1.06 24.33 9.67
CA ARG A 628 -1.26 25.67 10.23
C ARG A 628 -0.29 26.69 9.67
N GLU A 629 0.97 26.32 9.45
CA GLU A 629 1.95 27.19 8.80
C GLU A 629 1.55 27.54 7.37
N LEU A 630 1.06 26.57 6.60
CA LEU A 630 0.57 26.79 5.24
C LEU A 630 -0.63 27.75 5.23
N GLU A 631 -1.57 27.59 6.17
CA GLU A 631 -2.71 28.49 6.34
C GLU A 631 -2.26 29.90 6.75
N ALA A 632 -1.33 30.02 7.70
CA ALA A 632 -0.81 31.32 8.12
C ALA A 632 -0.09 32.07 6.98
N ARG A 633 0.60 31.35 6.09
CA ARG A 633 1.34 31.94 4.96
C ARG A 633 0.44 32.31 3.76
N ARG A 634 -0.58 31.51 3.46
CA ARG A 634 -1.36 31.63 2.21
C ARG A 634 -2.83 32.03 2.42
N GLY A 635 -3.33 32.04 3.65
CA GLY A 635 -4.69 32.43 4.04
C GLY A 635 -5.58 31.27 4.50
N ASP A 636 -6.73 31.62 5.08
CA ASP A 636 -7.73 30.63 5.53
C ASP A 636 -8.37 29.91 4.33
N GLY A 637 -8.46 28.59 4.39
CA GLY A 637 -9.12 27.77 3.35
C GLY A 637 -8.28 27.46 2.11
N VAL A 638 -6.97 27.74 2.13
CA VAL A 638 -6.02 27.48 1.03
C VAL A 638 -6.10 26.06 0.47
N PHE A 639 -6.30 25.07 1.33
CA PHE A 639 -6.38 23.67 0.92
C PHE A 639 -7.56 23.37 -0.03
N PHE A 640 -8.61 24.18 -0.03
CA PHE A 640 -9.77 24.04 -0.92
C PHE A 640 -9.65 24.86 -2.21
N GLY A 641 -8.54 25.59 -2.41
CA GLY A 641 -8.25 26.27 -3.67
C GLY A 641 -7.89 25.29 -4.79
N GLU A 642 -8.08 25.70 -6.05
CA GLU A 642 -7.85 24.85 -7.25
C GLU A 642 -6.44 24.24 -7.30
N ARG A 643 -5.43 24.96 -6.80
CA ARG A 643 -4.03 24.50 -6.77
C ARG A 643 -3.83 23.29 -5.85
N TYR A 644 -4.64 23.16 -4.80
CA TYR A 644 -4.56 22.09 -3.81
C TYR A 644 -5.65 21.04 -4.08
N MET A 645 -6.63 20.89 -3.20
CA MET A 645 -7.71 19.91 -3.38
C MET A 645 -8.82 20.40 -4.32
N GLY A 646 -8.98 21.71 -4.51
CA GLY A 646 -10.13 22.26 -5.23
C GLY A 646 -11.47 21.86 -4.61
N SER A 647 -12.50 21.70 -5.46
CA SER A 647 -13.83 21.28 -5.03
C SER A 647 -13.86 19.78 -4.72
N LEU A 648 -13.85 19.45 -3.43
CA LEU A 648 -14.02 18.07 -2.96
C LEU A 648 -15.33 17.43 -3.41
N ALA A 649 -16.37 18.22 -3.68
CA ALA A 649 -17.65 17.70 -4.17
C ALA A 649 -17.52 17.14 -5.58
N GLU A 650 -16.80 17.87 -6.45
CA GLU A 650 -16.55 17.47 -7.83
C GLU A 650 -15.62 16.25 -7.87
N LEU A 651 -14.59 16.24 -7.02
CA LEU A 651 -13.71 15.07 -6.87
C LEU A 651 -14.45 13.81 -6.37
N LEU A 652 -15.45 13.97 -5.49
CA LEU A 652 -16.27 12.84 -5.04
C LEU A 652 -17.20 12.33 -6.15
N ASP A 653 -17.79 13.25 -6.92
CA ASP A 653 -18.68 12.90 -8.04
C ASP A 653 -17.89 12.17 -9.16
N GLU A 654 -16.60 12.47 -9.34
CA GLU A 654 -15.68 11.72 -10.21
C GLU A 654 -15.24 10.35 -9.64
N GLY A 655 -15.39 10.16 -8.33
CA GLY A 655 -15.17 8.89 -7.63
C GLY A 655 -14.06 8.93 -6.57
N ARG A 656 -14.19 8.04 -5.57
CA ARG A 656 -13.28 7.98 -4.40
C ARG A 656 -11.80 7.79 -4.75
N GLU A 657 -11.51 7.08 -5.84
CA GLU A 657 -10.13 6.87 -6.30
C GLU A 657 -9.48 8.16 -6.80
N ARG A 658 -10.25 9.02 -7.49
CA ARG A 658 -9.74 10.31 -7.98
C ARG A 658 -9.41 11.25 -6.84
N LEU A 659 -10.28 11.31 -5.83
CA LEU A 659 -10.04 12.02 -4.58
C LEU A 659 -8.76 11.54 -3.90
N LEU A 660 -8.57 10.22 -3.79
CA LEU A 660 -7.38 9.62 -3.17
C LEU A 660 -6.09 9.98 -3.93
N LEU A 661 -6.11 9.89 -5.27
CA LEU A 661 -4.95 10.25 -6.09
C LEU A 661 -4.57 11.72 -5.92
N ARG A 662 -5.56 12.62 -5.91
CA ARG A 662 -5.31 14.05 -5.69
C ARG A 662 -4.77 14.33 -4.29
N LEU A 663 -5.30 13.64 -3.28
CA LEU A 663 -4.82 13.74 -1.90
C LEU A 663 -3.36 13.31 -1.79
N ILE A 664 -2.98 12.19 -2.44
CA ILE A 664 -1.61 11.68 -2.47
C ILE A 664 -0.66 12.68 -3.14
N GLU A 665 -1.07 13.26 -4.27
CA GLU A 665 -0.27 14.24 -5.01
C GLU A 665 0.05 15.47 -4.14
N VAL A 666 -0.97 16.05 -3.51
CA VAL A 666 -0.81 17.25 -2.65
C VAL A 666 0.01 16.92 -1.40
N CYS A 667 -0.25 15.77 -0.76
CA CYS A 667 0.51 15.32 0.41
C CYS A 667 2.00 15.17 0.08
N ARG A 668 2.34 14.61 -1.08
CA ARG A 668 3.73 14.45 -1.51
C ARG A 668 4.43 15.78 -1.73
N GLN A 669 3.81 16.70 -2.48
CA GLN A 669 4.44 17.96 -2.88
C GLN A 669 4.53 19.01 -1.76
N GLU A 670 3.52 19.10 -0.89
CA GLU A 670 3.41 20.23 0.03
C GLU A 670 3.72 19.85 1.49
N LEU A 671 3.64 18.56 1.87
CA LEU A 671 3.97 18.10 3.23
C LEU A 671 5.27 17.30 3.29
N LEU A 672 5.37 16.21 2.51
CA LEU A 672 6.50 15.27 2.60
C LEU A 672 7.83 15.83 2.06
N GLU A 673 7.79 16.91 1.27
CA GLU A 673 8.98 17.64 0.80
C GLU A 673 9.44 18.75 1.77
N SER A 674 8.82 18.87 2.96
CA SER A 674 9.20 19.87 3.95
C SER A 674 10.45 19.48 4.76
N GLU A 675 11.20 20.48 5.23
CA GLU A 675 12.43 20.30 6.05
C GLU A 675 12.17 19.50 7.34
N ALA A 676 10.93 19.44 7.83
CA ALA A 676 10.55 18.63 8.99
C ALA A 676 10.82 17.13 8.77
N PHE A 677 10.87 16.66 7.53
CA PHE A 677 11.13 15.27 7.17
C PHE A 677 12.61 14.97 6.88
N ASP A 678 13.48 15.98 6.87
CA ASP A 678 14.93 15.88 6.61
C ASP A 678 15.79 15.66 7.87
N GLN A 679 15.16 15.32 9.00
CA GLN A 679 15.85 15.01 10.25
C GLN A 679 16.65 13.70 10.17
N THR A 680 17.70 13.58 10.98
CA THR A 680 18.41 12.32 11.14
C THR A 680 17.50 11.25 11.75
N PHE A 681 17.75 9.99 11.43
CA PHE A 681 16.95 8.86 11.95
C PHE A 681 16.93 8.84 13.49
N GLU A 682 18.05 9.13 14.14
CA GLU A 682 18.18 9.14 15.59
C GLU A 682 17.37 10.27 16.24
N GLU A 683 17.41 11.47 15.67
CA GLU A 683 16.66 12.63 16.15
C GLU A 683 15.15 12.44 15.98
N GLU A 684 14.71 11.96 14.81
CA GLU A 684 13.30 11.66 14.55
C GLU A 684 12.78 10.60 15.53
N LEU A 685 13.52 9.52 15.75
CA LEU A 685 13.13 8.46 16.66
C LEU A 685 13.08 8.93 18.12
N LEU A 686 14.02 9.79 18.53
CA LEU A 686 14.03 10.40 19.85
C LEU A 686 12.82 11.32 20.06
N ASN A 687 12.53 12.18 19.07
CA ASN A 687 11.37 13.06 19.09
C ASN A 687 10.08 12.25 19.22
N ARG A 688 9.95 11.18 18.41
CA ARG A 688 8.81 10.25 18.45
C ARG A 688 8.62 9.55 19.78
N ALA A 689 9.70 9.05 20.37
CA ALA A 689 9.63 8.38 21.67
C ALA A 689 9.12 9.32 22.77
N ASN A 690 9.36 10.63 22.64
CA ASN A 690 9.07 11.64 23.66
C ASN A 690 7.79 12.47 23.39
N VAL A 691 7.07 12.25 22.28
CA VAL A 691 5.85 13.04 21.95
C VAL A 691 4.76 12.92 23.02
N THR A 692 4.63 11.74 23.60
CA THR A 692 3.60 11.46 24.60
C THR A 692 4.02 11.84 26.02
N THR A 693 5.26 12.28 26.24
CA THR A 693 5.73 12.71 27.56
C THR A 693 5.42 14.19 27.79
N GLU A 694 4.54 14.49 28.74
CA GLU A 694 4.24 15.87 29.15
C GLU A 694 5.50 16.60 29.66
N TYR A 695 5.60 17.90 29.35
CA TYR A 695 6.64 18.83 29.84
C TYR A 695 6.60 18.91 31.38
N GLY A 696 7.27 17.97 32.05
CA GLY A 696 7.31 17.87 33.51
C GLY A 696 7.57 16.47 34.06
N ASN A 697 7.43 15.41 33.25
CA ASN A 697 7.65 14.04 33.69
C ASN A 697 9.12 13.60 33.57
N ARG A 698 9.61 12.92 34.60
CA ARG A 698 11.00 12.39 34.74
C ARG A 698 11.34 11.20 33.81
N GLN A 699 10.45 10.85 32.88
CA GLN A 699 10.58 9.68 31.99
C GLN A 699 10.87 10.07 30.53
N VAL A 700 11.45 11.24 30.28
CA VAL A 700 11.98 11.59 28.96
C VAL A 700 13.09 10.60 28.61
N LEU A 701 12.94 9.87 27.50
CA LEU A 701 13.95 8.94 27.03
C LEU A 701 15.19 9.76 26.65
N SER A 702 16.32 9.46 27.30
CA SER A 702 17.59 10.09 26.93
C SER A 702 18.15 9.46 25.66
N LYS A 703 19.01 10.20 24.96
CA LYS A 703 19.73 9.71 23.77
C LYS A 703 20.55 8.45 24.07
N GLU A 704 21.18 8.37 25.24
CA GLU A 704 21.93 7.18 25.68
C GLU A 704 21.02 5.97 25.90
N GLU A 705 19.84 6.15 26.49
CA GLU A 705 18.87 5.07 26.68
C GLU A 705 18.30 4.57 25.35
N LEU A 706 18.05 5.48 24.40
CA LEU A 706 17.66 5.15 23.03
C LEU A 706 18.74 4.29 22.37
N PHE A 707 19.99 4.74 22.40
CA PHE A 707 21.11 4.01 21.81
C PHE A 707 21.33 2.64 22.45
N LYS A 708 21.21 2.53 23.78
CA LYS A 708 21.28 1.25 24.48
C LYS A 708 20.18 0.28 24.04
N LYS A 709 18.95 0.77 23.84
CA LYS A 709 17.81 -0.03 23.35
C LYS A 709 17.99 -0.45 21.90
N LEU A 710 18.42 0.46 21.02
CA LEU A 710 18.70 0.16 19.62
C LEU A 710 19.82 -0.89 19.48
N TYR A 711 20.90 -0.73 20.25
CA TYR A 711 21.99 -1.71 20.27
C TYR A 711 21.52 -3.10 20.71
N ARG A 712 20.72 -3.15 21.79
CA ARG A 712 20.13 -4.38 22.30
C ARG A 712 19.20 -5.03 21.28
N THR A 713 18.38 -4.25 20.59
CA THR A 713 17.49 -4.73 19.52
C THR A 713 18.31 -5.33 18.38
N LEU A 714 19.33 -4.63 17.91
CA LEU A 714 20.23 -5.15 16.86
C LEU A 714 20.95 -6.44 17.31
N GLU A 715 21.39 -6.56 18.56
CA GLU A 715 21.98 -7.80 19.11
C GLU A 715 20.96 -8.95 19.22
N GLU A 716 19.77 -8.69 19.75
CA GLU A 716 18.74 -9.70 19.96
C GLU A 716 18.18 -10.27 18.66
N HIS A 717 18.16 -9.46 17.60
CA HIS A 717 17.68 -9.86 16.28
C HIS A 717 18.80 -10.38 15.36
N ALA A 718 20.06 -9.99 15.54
CA ALA A 718 21.20 -10.51 14.75
C ALA A 718 21.74 -11.85 15.27
N VAL A 719 20.89 -12.67 15.88
CA VAL A 719 21.25 -14.03 16.34
C VAL A 719 21.58 -14.87 15.11
N ILE A 720 22.54 -15.79 15.25
CA ILE A 720 22.97 -16.66 14.15
C ILE A 720 21.78 -17.51 13.65
N ASN A 721 21.57 -17.53 12.34
CA ASN A 721 20.50 -18.26 11.65
C ASN A 721 20.86 -19.74 11.50
N LEU A 722 21.18 -20.40 12.62
CA LEU A 722 21.48 -21.82 12.64
C LEU A 722 21.31 -22.38 14.04
N ARG A 723 20.63 -23.53 14.17
CA ARG A 723 20.49 -24.19 15.46
C ARG A 723 21.66 -25.15 15.72
N LEU A 724 22.49 -24.78 16.69
CA LEU A 724 23.65 -25.55 17.13
C LEU A 724 23.46 -26.08 18.55
N LEU A 725 24.25 -27.09 18.90
CA LEU A 725 24.35 -27.57 20.28
C LEU A 725 25.29 -26.65 21.08
N GLU A 726 24.85 -26.16 22.24
CA GLU A 726 25.56 -25.14 23.02
C GLU A 726 26.90 -25.63 23.64
N TYR A 727 27.18 -26.95 23.63
CA TYR A 727 28.29 -27.55 24.37
C TYR A 727 29.37 -28.26 23.53
N THR A 728 29.26 -28.26 22.19
CA THR A 728 30.20 -28.99 21.30
C THR A 728 31.10 -28.09 20.47
N GLN A 729 30.93 -26.77 20.55
CA GLN A 729 31.70 -25.78 19.79
C GLN A 729 33.06 -25.50 20.48
N GLU A 730 34.08 -26.32 20.21
CA GLU A 730 35.42 -26.13 20.78
C GLU A 730 36.11 -24.83 20.30
N HIS A 731 35.79 -24.37 19.08
CA HIS A 731 36.44 -23.22 18.44
C HIS A 731 35.43 -22.21 17.83
N ARG A 732 34.52 -21.67 18.64
CA ARG A 732 33.59 -20.62 18.19
C ARG A 732 34.33 -19.29 17.96
N TYR A 733 34.39 -18.83 16.71
CA TYR A 733 34.95 -17.52 16.34
C TYR A 733 33.85 -16.60 15.80
N GLU A 734 33.77 -15.38 16.33
CA GLU A 734 32.76 -14.40 15.95
C GLU A 734 33.37 -13.08 15.43
N GLU A 735 32.79 -12.57 14.35
CA GLU A 735 33.01 -11.21 13.87
C GLU A 735 31.67 -10.49 13.68
N LYS A 736 31.57 -9.24 14.12
CA LYS A 736 30.37 -8.41 13.98
C LYS A 736 30.68 -7.21 13.09
N TYR A 737 29.77 -6.87 12.18
CA TYR A 737 29.91 -5.76 11.24
C TYR A 737 28.67 -4.88 11.25
N PHE A 738 28.84 -3.59 11.50
CA PHE A 738 27.79 -2.59 11.33
C PHE A 738 27.89 -1.94 9.95
N PHE A 739 26.78 -1.80 9.24
CA PHE A 739 26.67 -1.05 7.99
C PHE A 739 25.84 0.20 8.25
N GLY A 740 26.41 1.36 7.97
CA GLY A 740 25.75 2.65 8.16
C GLY A 740 26.77 3.79 8.22
N ASP A 741 26.31 4.99 8.53
CA ASP A 741 27.19 6.15 8.56
C ASP A 741 28.15 6.08 9.75
N ALA A 742 29.45 5.88 9.49
CA ALA A 742 30.47 5.89 10.54
C ALA A 742 30.52 7.20 11.35
N GLU A 743 30.00 8.30 10.79
CA GLU A 743 29.87 9.58 11.49
C GLU A 743 28.61 9.68 12.36
N SER A 744 27.67 8.72 12.26
CA SER A 744 26.50 8.66 13.13
C SER A 744 26.92 8.47 14.59
N GLU A 745 26.29 9.23 15.48
CA GLU A 745 26.51 9.14 16.92
C GLU A 745 26.14 7.77 17.47
N PHE A 746 25.15 7.10 16.87
CA PHE A 746 24.77 5.74 17.28
C PHE A 746 25.87 4.72 16.92
N ILE A 747 26.47 4.81 15.74
CA ILE A 747 27.56 3.90 15.34
C ILE A 747 28.81 4.13 16.21
N ARG A 748 29.13 5.38 16.55
CA ARG A 748 30.19 5.69 17.51
C ARG A 748 29.89 5.11 18.90
N TYR A 749 28.64 5.21 19.36
CA TYR A 749 28.20 4.57 20.61
C TYR A 749 28.34 3.04 20.55
N ALA A 750 27.85 2.39 19.49
CA ALA A 750 27.93 0.94 19.31
C ALA A 750 29.38 0.45 19.21
N ALA A 751 30.26 1.24 18.58
CA ALA A 751 31.69 0.98 18.53
C ALA A 751 32.32 1.05 19.94
N GLY A 752 31.90 1.97 20.80
CA GLY A 752 32.40 2.11 22.18
C GLY A 752 31.79 1.14 23.21
N ALA A 753 30.57 0.64 22.99
CA ALA A 753 29.75 -0.04 24.02
C ALA A 753 30.38 -1.30 24.63
N ASP A 754 31.24 -2.02 23.88
CA ASP A 754 31.86 -3.28 24.33
C ASP A 754 33.41 -3.28 24.19
N GLU A 755 34.07 -2.13 24.06
CA GLU A 755 35.54 -2.08 23.84
C GLU A 755 36.36 -2.81 24.92
N THR A 756 35.86 -2.87 26.15
CA THR A 756 36.57 -3.45 27.31
C THR A 756 36.25 -4.93 27.57
N SER A 757 35.21 -5.49 26.96
CA SER A 757 34.70 -6.84 27.22
C SER A 757 34.60 -7.74 25.98
N ARG A 758 34.98 -7.23 24.79
CA ARG A 758 34.87 -7.94 23.51
C ARG A 758 35.78 -9.17 23.42
N ILE A 759 35.14 -10.32 23.19
CA ILE A 759 35.78 -11.57 22.74
C ILE A 759 35.72 -11.77 21.22
N TYR A 760 35.07 -10.84 20.51
CA TYR A 760 34.78 -10.90 19.07
C TYR A 760 35.38 -9.71 18.34
N LYS A 761 35.65 -9.85 17.04
CA LYS A 761 36.12 -8.73 16.20
C LYS A 761 34.94 -7.84 15.82
N LEU A 762 35.09 -6.53 15.95
CA LEU A 762 34.10 -5.56 15.49
C LEU A 762 34.62 -4.76 14.29
N GLY A 763 33.83 -4.66 13.23
CA GLY A 763 34.06 -3.80 12.08
C GLY A 763 32.90 -2.84 11.83
N VAL A 764 33.20 -1.71 11.20
CA VAL A 764 32.21 -0.73 10.74
C VAL A 764 32.42 -0.50 9.25
N VAL A 765 31.33 -0.62 8.50
CA VAL A 765 31.26 -0.45 7.06
C VAL A 765 30.56 0.88 6.81
N HIS A 766 31.34 1.92 6.57
CA HIS A 766 30.81 3.26 6.30
C HIS A 766 29.96 3.22 5.03
N GLU A 767 28.68 3.52 5.15
CA GLU A 767 27.74 3.77 4.06
C GLU A 767 26.94 5.00 4.45
N LYS A 768 27.00 6.06 3.65
CA LYS A 768 26.30 7.31 3.95
C LYS A 768 24.81 7.11 3.70
N ARG A 769 24.12 6.52 4.67
CA ARG A 769 22.69 6.27 4.65
C ARG A 769 21.98 7.17 5.67
N SER A 770 21.01 7.96 5.24
CA SER A 770 20.25 8.89 6.08
C SER A 770 19.16 8.21 6.92
N SER A 771 18.90 6.90 6.76
CA SER A 771 17.67 6.30 7.27
C SER A 771 17.80 4.95 7.99
N GLY A 772 18.98 4.51 8.44
CA GLY A 772 19.08 3.28 9.24
C GLY A 772 20.47 2.67 9.41
N VAL A 773 20.53 1.62 10.21
CA VAL A 773 21.74 0.84 10.52
C VAL A 773 21.45 -0.65 10.37
N GLU A 774 22.33 -1.35 9.66
CA GLU A 774 22.28 -2.80 9.49
C GLU A 774 23.43 -3.45 10.26
N LYS A 775 23.23 -4.68 10.72
CA LYS A 775 24.19 -5.45 11.47
C LYS A 775 24.27 -6.87 10.95
N LEU A 776 25.49 -7.31 10.66
CA LEU A 776 25.81 -8.68 10.30
C LEU A 776 26.70 -9.30 11.38
N ASN A 777 26.28 -10.42 11.93
CA ASN A 777 27.08 -11.27 12.79
C ASN A 777 27.55 -12.47 11.98
N LEU A 778 28.85 -12.72 11.92
CA LEU A 778 29.45 -13.91 11.35
C LEU A 778 29.95 -14.78 12.49
N MET A 779 29.62 -16.05 12.46
CA MET A 779 30.13 -17.04 13.40
C MET A 779 30.64 -18.25 12.63
N GLY A 780 31.84 -18.71 12.95
CA GLY A 780 32.40 -19.91 12.36
C GLY A 780 33.05 -20.82 13.39
N GLY A 781 33.46 -22.00 12.93
CA GLY A 781 34.25 -22.96 13.69
C GLY A 781 33.44 -24.12 14.26
N PHE A 782 32.22 -24.31 13.78
CA PHE A 782 31.41 -25.50 14.06
C PHE A 782 31.53 -26.54 12.94
N HIS A 783 31.16 -27.78 13.26
CA HIS A 783 31.21 -28.92 12.35
C HIS A 783 29.83 -29.54 12.15
N LEU A 784 29.76 -30.56 11.28
CA LEU A 784 28.52 -31.28 10.96
C LEU A 784 27.85 -31.88 12.22
N GLU A 785 28.66 -32.36 13.16
CA GLU A 785 28.22 -32.99 14.41
C GLU A 785 27.50 -32.00 15.35
N ASP A 786 27.76 -30.70 15.21
CA ASP A 786 27.16 -29.64 16.03
C ASP A 786 25.76 -29.23 15.55
N LEU A 787 25.42 -29.57 14.30
CA LEU A 787 24.18 -29.21 13.65
C LEU A 787 23.01 -30.03 14.19
N MET A 788 22.03 -29.36 14.83
CA MET A 788 20.81 -30.03 15.28
C MET A 788 20.02 -30.64 14.12
N TYR A 789 20.02 -30.00 12.95
CA TYR A 789 19.40 -30.52 11.73
C TYR A 789 19.98 -31.89 11.34
N TYR A 790 21.30 -32.03 11.37
CA TYR A 790 22.00 -33.27 11.02
C TYR A 790 21.68 -34.39 12.02
N ARG A 791 21.76 -34.09 13.32
CA ARG A 791 21.49 -35.08 14.38
C ARG A 791 20.05 -35.57 14.36
N ASN A 792 19.09 -34.66 14.17
CA ASN A 792 17.68 -35.02 14.07
C ASN A 792 17.38 -35.81 12.79
N GLY A 793 18.04 -35.49 11.68
CA GLY A 793 17.88 -36.17 10.40
C GLY A 793 18.55 -37.55 10.32
N LYS A 794 19.53 -37.83 11.19
CA LYS A 794 20.33 -39.08 11.18
C LYS A 794 19.47 -40.34 11.19
N MET A 795 18.52 -40.44 12.12
CA MET A 795 17.64 -41.60 12.26
C MET A 795 16.77 -41.83 11.01
N TYR A 796 16.29 -40.75 10.39
CA TYR A 796 15.53 -40.84 9.15
C TYR A 796 16.42 -41.34 8.02
N TYR A 797 17.60 -40.75 7.86
CA TYR A 797 18.56 -41.17 6.84
C TYR A 797 18.89 -42.67 6.94
N GLU A 798 19.23 -43.16 8.14
CA GLU A 798 19.49 -44.59 8.37
C GLU A 798 18.29 -45.47 7.99
N THR A 799 17.09 -45.07 8.39
CA THR A 799 15.84 -45.82 8.10
C THR A 799 15.58 -45.88 6.59
N TYR A 800 15.77 -44.77 5.86
CA TYR A 800 15.57 -44.74 4.41
C TYR A 800 16.63 -45.57 3.69
N VAL A 801 17.91 -45.52 4.10
CA VAL A 801 18.96 -46.37 3.54
C VAL A 801 18.64 -47.85 3.77
N GLN A 802 18.19 -48.24 4.96
CA GLN A 802 17.73 -49.61 5.26
C GLN A 802 16.56 -50.05 4.37
N ASN A 803 15.68 -49.11 3.98
CA ASN A 803 14.55 -49.35 3.08
C ASN A 803 14.94 -49.35 1.57
N GLY A 804 16.24 -49.29 1.27
CA GLY A 804 16.80 -49.39 -0.07
C GLY A 804 16.87 -48.06 -0.84
N TYR A 805 16.84 -46.92 -0.16
CA TYR A 805 17.06 -45.62 -0.80
C TYR A 805 18.55 -45.37 -1.05
N GLU A 806 18.88 -44.86 -2.24
CA GLU A 806 20.23 -44.51 -2.67
C GLU A 806 20.34 -43.00 -2.90
N PHE A 807 20.87 -42.30 -1.90
CA PHE A 807 20.97 -40.85 -1.95
C PHE A 807 22.25 -40.35 -2.62
N HIS A 808 23.33 -41.13 -2.65
CA HIS A 808 24.66 -40.66 -3.03
C HIS A 808 25.00 -40.99 -4.49
N GLY A 809 25.63 -40.05 -5.20
CA GLY A 809 26.25 -40.30 -6.51
C GLY A 809 27.60 -41.03 -6.42
N ILE A 810 28.26 -40.93 -5.27
CA ILE A 810 29.56 -41.56 -4.98
C ILE A 810 29.41 -42.84 -4.14
N GLU A 811 30.46 -43.68 -4.15
CA GLU A 811 30.53 -44.91 -3.36
C GLU A 811 30.44 -44.61 -1.85
N ALA A 812 29.64 -45.40 -1.14
CA ALA A 812 29.37 -45.20 0.29
C ALA A 812 30.63 -45.31 1.17
N GLU A 813 31.67 -46.04 0.73
CA GLU A 813 32.95 -46.21 1.41
C GLU A 813 33.78 -44.92 1.49
N ARG A 814 33.48 -43.93 0.63
CA ARG A 814 34.18 -42.64 0.60
C ARG A 814 33.53 -41.58 1.49
N LEU A 815 32.38 -41.88 2.07
CA LEU A 815 31.65 -40.96 2.93
C LEU A 815 32.16 -41.05 4.37
N PRO A 816 32.14 -39.94 5.13
CA PRO A 816 32.53 -39.95 6.53
C PRO A 816 31.63 -40.89 7.34
N GLU A 817 32.18 -41.49 8.39
CA GLU A 817 31.41 -42.29 9.34
C GLU A 817 30.26 -41.47 9.92
N LEU A 818 29.09 -42.10 10.02
CA LEU A 818 27.89 -41.46 10.53
C LEU A 818 27.95 -41.38 12.07
N LYS A 819 28.66 -40.38 12.59
CA LYS A 819 28.85 -40.16 14.04
C LYS A 819 27.59 -39.70 14.76
#